data_AF-A0A0V1CPJ8-F1
#
_entry.id   AF-A0A0V1CPJ8-F1
#
_cell.length_a   1.000
_cell.length_b   1.000
_cell.length_c   1.000
_cell.angle_alpha   90.00
_cell.angle_beta   90.00
_cell.angle_gamma   90.00
#
_symmetry.space_group_name_H-M   'P 1'
#
loop_
_entity.id
_entity.type
_entity.pdbx_description
1 polymer ?
#
loop_
_entity_poly.entity_id
_entity_poly.type
_entity_poly.pdbx_seq_one_letter_code
_entity_poly.pdbx_strand_id
1 'polypeptide(L)'
;LANKYSPDPDAEDAANIMRVISIKNYSADIRVIVQLMQYHNKAYLLNIPSWDWRRGDDVICLAELKLGFIAQSCLAPGFSTMMANLFAMRSFKTSSRSPEWLRYYLCGASMEVYPEILSHSFVGMSYAEAAYILYTKLGLLLLAIEMRDEEKRECNIAINPGSSVRIDPHTQGFFIAQSADEVKRAFFYCNLCHADIQDVTLIKNGTFPKRDQADCNDEYFDSEINCLGRKVSTAVVRDTDRRMSDTRSRHISDARAAINRKAYKLELGYNKYPDFDNHRSKDMRDMYNPKGFLLAYELLSSSMPKITRKKSFGGSIAPKIDPELLKDFEQQAIKYDSTGMFHWCPGRPIEESILERNQAKMTVLHGHVVVCLFADKDSPLIGLRNFVMPLRASNFHYHELKQVVIVGDVEYLRREWKTLYNLPKISILNGSPLSRADLRAVNINMCDMCVILSARIPNPTEDPTLADKEAILASLNIKAMQFEDSPLLYPLPEGISPLSTPVKMSKILVKFGTQVPMITELVNDSNVQFLDQDDEDDPDTELYLTQPFACGTAFAISVLDSLMSTTYFNDSALTLIRTLVTGGATPELELILAEGAGLRGGMSTPETLRNRDRCRVAQLSLADGCFQSYHVTLFQIGATYGQVLSQALKDYGMLCIGLYRLHDTSTDDLEKRYVITNPPPDLKLISTDKVYVLQPYDHGLEYPAREMEE
;
A
#
# COMPACT_ATOMS: atom_id res chain seq x y z
N LEU A 1 -21.67 3.17 0.39
CA LEU A 1 -21.29 1.97 1.15
C LEU A 1 -21.81 0.76 0.41
N ALA A 2 -21.08 -0.36 0.48
CA ALA A 2 -21.46 -1.63 -0.14
C ALA A 2 -21.76 -2.69 0.93
N ASN A 3 -22.68 -3.62 0.65
CA ASN A 3 -22.87 -4.77 1.51
C ASN A 3 -21.74 -5.81 1.31
N LYS A 4 -20.83 -5.89 2.28
CA LYS A 4 -19.66 -6.78 2.25
C LYS A 4 -20.01 -8.27 2.25
N TYR A 5 -21.18 -8.61 2.76
CA TYR A 5 -21.65 -10.00 2.91
C TYR A 5 -22.66 -10.37 1.82
N SER A 6 -22.69 -9.61 0.72
CA SER A 6 -23.54 -9.94 -0.43
C SER A 6 -23.14 -11.31 -1.01
N PRO A 7 -24.10 -12.20 -1.33
CA PRO A 7 -23.80 -13.45 -2.01
C PRO A 7 -23.31 -13.23 -3.45
N ASP A 8 -23.65 -12.10 -4.06
CA ASP A 8 -23.16 -11.69 -5.38
C ASP A 8 -22.48 -10.32 -5.26
N PRO A 9 -21.14 -10.30 -5.12
CA PRO A 9 -20.36 -9.07 -5.09
C PRO A 9 -20.47 -8.23 -6.38
N ASP A 10 -20.62 -8.87 -7.55
CA ASP A 10 -20.68 -8.16 -8.83
C ASP A 10 -22.02 -7.44 -9.00
N ALA A 11 -23.12 -8.05 -8.57
CA ALA A 11 -24.44 -7.41 -8.57
C ALA A 11 -24.50 -6.22 -7.59
N GLU A 12 -23.90 -6.34 -6.41
CA GLU A 12 -23.83 -5.25 -5.43
C GLU A 12 -23.01 -4.06 -5.97
N ASP A 13 -21.87 -4.34 -6.60
CA ASP A 13 -21.05 -3.31 -7.25
C ASP A 13 -21.79 -2.63 -8.41
N ALA A 14 -22.51 -3.39 -9.25
CA ALA A 14 -23.32 -2.83 -10.32
C ALA A 14 -24.40 -1.88 -9.78
N ALA A 15 -25.07 -2.25 -8.66
CA ALA A 15 -26.03 -1.38 -8.00
C ALA A 15 -25.37 -0.09 -7.48
N ASN A 16 -24.16 -0.18 -6.90
CA ASN A 16 -23.40 0.98 -6.45
C ASN A 16 -22.98 1.90 -7.60
N ILE A 17 -22.51 1.34 -8.72
CA ILE A 17 -22.17 2.11 -9.92
C ILE A 17 -23.40 2.85 -10.46
N MET A 18 -24.57 2.20 -10.49
CA MET A 18 -25.83 2.85 -10.90
C MET A 18 -26.22 4.01 -9.97
N ARG A 19 -25.99 3.87 -8.65
CA ARG A 19 -26.17 4.97 -7.69
C ARG A 19 -25.24 6.14 -8.01
N VAL A 20 -23.96 5.87 -8.29
CA VAL A 20 -22.99 6.92 -8.70
C VAL A 20 -23.46 7.65 -9.96
N ILE A 21 -23.86 6.91 -11.00
CA ILE A 21 -24.37 7.51 -12.25
C ILE A 21 -25.57 8.42 -11.97
N SER A 22 -26.51 7.98 -11.13
CA SER A 22 -27.69 8.79 -10.78
C SER A 22 -27.32 10.11 -10.08
N ILE A 23 -26.33 10.08 -9.18
CA ILE A 23 -25.85 11.27 -8.44
C ILE A 23 -25.12 12.22 -9.40
N LYS A 24 -24.19 11.70 -10.20
CA LYS A 24 -23.39 12.49 -11.15
C LYS A 24 -24.23 13.09 -12.29
N ASN A 25 -25.32 12.43 -12.67
CA ASN A 25 -26.28 12.97 -13.63
C ASN A 25 -27.11 14.13 -13.04
N TYR A 26 -27.41 14.09 -11.73
CA TYR A 26 -28.09 15.19 -11.06
C TYR A 26 -27.15 16.38 -10.77
N SER A 27 -25.94 16.10 -10.29
CA SER A 27 -24.91 17.10 -10.00
C SER A 27 -23.53 16.53 -10.39
N ALA A 28 -22.96 17.07 -11.47
CA ALA A 28 -21.67 16.59 -11.97
C ALA A 28 -20.49 16.96 -11.05
N ASP A 29 -20.58 18.11 -10.38
CA ASP A 29 -19.47 18.69 -9.60
C ASP A 29 -19.39 18.15 -8.15
N ILE A 30 -20.29 17.27 -7.74
CA ILE A 30 -20.29 16.71 -6.38
C ILE A 30 -19.19 15.64 -6.23
N ARG A 31 -18.44 15.69 -5.13
CA ARG A 31 -17.49 14.64 -4.76
C ARG A 31 -18.24 13.36 -4.37
N VAL A 32 -17.88 12.22 -4.96
CA VAL A 32 -18.47 10.92 -4.65
C VAL A 32 -17.39 9.92 -4.23
N ILE A 33 -17.51 9.41 -3.00
CA ILE A 33 -16.68 8.31 -2.51
C ILE A 33 -17.52 7.03 -2.53
N VAL A 34 -17.08 6.02 -3.27
CA VAL A 34 -17.81 4.76 -3.44
C VAL A 34 -16.95 3.58 -2.99
N GLN A 35 -17.61 2.60 -2.41
CA GLN A 35 -17.01 1.35 -1.99
C GLN A 35 -17.39 0.27 -3.01
N LEU A 36 -16.38 -0.46 -3.51
CA LEU A 36 -16.58 -1.60 -4.40
C LEU A 36 -15.97 -2.85 -3.79
N MET A 37 -16.59 -3.99 -4.06
CA MET A 37 -16.13 -5.30 -3.63
C MET A 37 -15.01 -5.80 -4.54
N GLN A 38 -15.19 -5.72 -5.85
CA GLN A 38 -14.32 -6.29 -6.86
C GLN A 38 -13.52 -5.22 -7.62
N TYR A 39 -12.28 -5.55 -7.97
CA TYR A 39 -11.40 -4.60 -8.65
C TYR A 39 -11.80 -4.35 -10.11
N HIS A 40 -12.25 -5.36 -10.86
CA HIS A 40 -12.62 -5.18 -12.27
C HIS A 40 -13.80 -4.23 -12.45
N ASN A 41 -14.69 -4.12 -11.47
CA ASN A 41 -15.84 -3.22 -11.52
C ASN A 41 -15.44 -1.73 -11.40
N LYS A 42 -14.25 -1.45 -10.88
CA LYS A 42 -13.69 -0.08 -10.79
C LYS A 42 -13.54 0.57 -12.16
N ALA A 43 -13.23 -0.21 -13.19
CA ALA A 43 -13.07 0.29 -14.57
C ALA A 43 -14.35 0.96 -15.11
N TYR A 44 -15.53 0.53 -14.67
CA TYR A 44 -16.78 1.11 -15.13
C TYR A 44 -16.99 2.56 -14.63
N LEU A 45 -16.43 2.91 -13.47
CA LEU A 45 -16.50 4.27 -12.95
C LEU A 45 -15.63 5.24 -13.74
N LEU A 46 -14.47 4.79 -14.22
CA LEU A 46 -13.57 5.59 -15.06
C LEU A 46 -14.19 5.94 -16.43
N ASN A 47 -15.20 5.18 -16.87
CA ASN A 47 -15.94 5.44 -18.10
C ASN A 47 -17.03 6.53 -17.94
N ILE A 48 -17.32 6.97 -16.72
CA ILE A 48 -18.32 8.02 -16.46
C ILE A 48 -17.67 9.39 -16.74
N PRO A 49 -18.23 10.22 -17.65
CA PRO A 49 -17.59 11.46 -18.08
C PRO A 49 -17.49 12.52 -16.95
N SER A 50 -18.40 12.47 -15.99
CA SER A 50 -18.42 13.38 -14.82
C SER A 50 -17.63 12.84 -13.62
N TRP A 51 -16.96 11.70 -13.76
CA TRP A 51 -16.10 11.13 -12.74
C TRP A 51 -14.70 11.72 -12.86
N ASP A 52 -14.23 12.42 -11.82
CA ASP A 52 -12.95 13.12 -11.84
C ASP A 52 -12.20 12.89 -10.52
N TRP A 53 -11.19 12.03 -10.57
CA TRP A 53 -10.33 11.71 -9.42
C TRP A 53 -9.59 12.95 -8.90
N ARG A 54 -9.34 13.96 -9.75
CA ARG A 54 -8.67 15.21 -9.34
C ARG A 54 -9.56 16.09 -8.44
N ARG A 55 -10.87 15.85 -8.44
CA ARG A 55 -11.84 16.51 -7.57
C ARG A 55 -12.12 15.73 -6.28
N GLY A 56 -11.40 14.64 -6.05
CA GLY A 56 -11.59 13.75 -4.90
C GLY A 56 -12.66 12.68 -5.10
N ASP A 57 -13.06 12.38 -6.35
CA ASP A 57 -13.89 11.19 -6.58
C ASP A 57 -13.05 9.92 -6.37
N ASP A 58 -13.33 9.22 -5.28
CA ASP A 58 -12.51 8.12 -4.79
C ASP A 58 -13.25 6.78 -4.82
N VAL A 59 -12.54 5.72 -5.20
CA VAL A 59 -13.03 4.34 -5.15
C VAL A 59 -12.23 3.55 -4.13
N ILE A 60 -12.92 3.11 -3.06
CA ILE A 60 -12.36 2.18 -2.08
C ILE A 60 -12.71 0.76 -2.52
N CYS A 61 -11.76 0.10 -3.20
CA CYS A 61 -11.92 -1.29 -3.60
C CYS A 61 -11.46 -2.21 -2.46
N LEU A 62 -12.39 -2.98 -1.89
CA LEU A 62 -12.11 -3.85 -0.75
C LEU A 62 -11.18 -5.01 -1.11
N ALA A 63 -11.38 -5.68 -2.25
CA ALA A 63 -10.49 -6.74 -2.69
C ALA A 63 -9.05 -6.22 -2.95
N GLU A 64 -8.90 -5.02 -3.52
CA GLU A 64 -7.59 -4.37 -3.75
C GLU A 64 -6.85 -4.15 -2.43
N LEU A 65 -7.51 -3.49 -1.47
CA LEU A 65 -6.89 -3.12 -0.20
C LEU A 65 -6.69 -4.33 0.71
N LYS A 66 -7.68 -5.22 0.85
CA LYS A 66 -7.59 -6.44 1.66
C LYS A 66 -6.39 -7.28 1.24
N LEU A 67 -6.33 -7.64 -0.04
CA LEU A 67 -5.28 -8.50 -0.56
C LEU A 67 -3.93 -7.80 -0.59
N GLY A 68 -3.92 -6.49 -0.83
CA GLY A 68 -2.72 -5.68 -0.73
C GLY A 68 -2.14 -5.65 0.68
N PHE A 69 -2.95 -5.46 1.72
CA PHE A 69 -2.48 -5.48 3.12
C PHE A 69 -1.89 -6.84 3.48
N ILE A 70 -2.56 -7.92 3.10
CA ILE A 70 -2.09 -9.28 3.30
C ILE A 70 -0.77 -9.54 2.53
N ALA A 71 -0.66 -9.03 1.30
CA ALA A 71 0.55 -9.13 0.49
C ALA A 71 1.74 -8.40 1.13
N GLN A 72 1.55 -7.16 1.61
CA GLN A 72 2.60 -6.43 2.33
C GLN A 72 3.00 -7.13 3.63
N SER A 73 2.05 -7.76 4.34
CA SER A 73 2.37 -8.59 5.51
C SER A 73 3.23 -9.82 5.16
N CYS A 74 3.19 -10.32 3.92
CA CYS A 74 4.12 -11.38 3.48
C CYS A 74 5.56 -10.87 3.33
N LEU A 75 5.75 -9.56 3.15
CA LEU A 75 7.07 -8.91 3.09
C LEU A 75 7.55 -8.54 4.49
N ALA A 76 6.66 -7.96 5.31
CA ALA A 76 6.90 -7.57 6.69
C ALA A 76 5.71 -8.02 7.58
N PRO A 77 5.83 -9.16 8.29
CA PRO A 77 4.77 -9.68 9.17
C PRO A 77 4.30 -8.62 10.17
N GLY A 78 2.98 -8.47 10.35
CA GLY A 78 2.35 -7.46 11.23
C GLY A 78 2.08 -6.11 10.58
N PHE A 79 2.55 -5.86 9.35
CA PHE A 79 2.33 -4.60 8.65
C PHE A 79 0.84 -4.27 8.43
N SER A 80 0.01 -5.26 8.12
CA SER A 80 -1.44 -5.09 7.97
C SER A 80 -2.10 -4.48 9.22
N THR A 81 -1.71 -4.95 10.40
CA THR A 81 -2.21 -4.43 11.69
C THR A 81 -1.74 -3.00 11.93
N MET A 82 -0.46 -2.73 11.67
CA MET A 82 0.10 -1.37 11.81
C MET A 82 -0.70 -0.37 10.97
N MET A 83 -0.93 -0.69 9.69
CA MET A 83 -1.66 0.19 8.79
C MET A 83 -3.15 0.28 9.14
N ALA A 84 -3.80 -0.82 9.50
CA ALA A 84 -5.20 -0.79 9.92
C ALA A 84 -5.41 0.09 11.16
N ASN A 85 -4.45 0.12 12.07
CA ASN A 85 -4.48 0.99 13.24
C ASN A 85 -4.31 2.47 12.86
N LEU A 86 -3.41 2.79 11.93
CA LEU A 86 -3.12 4.17 11.50
C LEU A 86 -4.30 4.93 10.86
N PHE A 87 -5.31 4.22 10.37
CA PHE A 87 -6.49 4.82 9.74
C PHE A 87 -7.78 4.59 10.52
N ALA A 88 -7.70 3.97 11.68
CA ALA A 88 -8.82 3.83 12.59
C ALA A 88 -8.69 4.86 13.70
N MET A 89 -9.69 5.71 13.88
CA MET A 89 -9.74 6.61 15.02
C MET A 89 -9.95 5.79 16.29
N ARG A 90 -8.95 5.74 17.16
CA ARG A 90 -8.99 4.92 18.39
C ARG A 90 -8.65 5.74 19.61
N SER A 91 -9.49 5.63 20.63
CA SER A 91 -9.25 6.31 21.89
C SER A 91 -8.27 5.54 22.76
N PHE A 92 -7.21 6.21 23.20
CA PHE A 92 -6.26 5.67 24.16
C PHE A 92 -6.83 5.71 25.58
N LYS A 93 -7.07 4.55 26.20
CA LYS A 93 -7.37 4.43 27.64
C LYS A 93 -6.65 3.21 28.22
N THR A 94 -5.44 3.44 28.76
CA THR A 94 -4.72 2.40 29.51
C THR A 94 -4.93 2.61 31.00
N SER A 95 -5.27 1.54 31.72
CA SER A 95 -5.22 1.54 33.18
C SER A 95 -3.80 1.16 33.65
N SER A 96 -3.40 1.56 34.85
CA SER A 96 -2.11 1.15 35.43
C SER A 96 -1.98 -0.36 35.68
N ARG A 97 -3.08 -1.12 35.55
CA ARG A 97 -3.15 -2.58 35.69
C ARG A 97 -3.02 -3.34 34.37
N SER A 98 -3.05 -2.64 33.24
CA SER A 98 -2.94 -3.27 31.92
C SER A 98 -1.52 -3.85 31.72
N PRO A 99 -1.39 -5.03 31.09
CA PRO A 99 -0.09 -5.63 30.83
C PRO A 99 0.79 -4.74 29.95
N GLU A 100 2.11 -4.88 30.08
CA GLU A 100 3.07 -3.97 29.45
C GLU A 100 2.99 -4.00 27.92
N TRP A 101 2.89 -5.19 27.32
CA TRP A 101 2.72 -5.36 25.87
C TRP A 101 1.49 -4.59 25.34
N LEU A 102 0.36 -4.68 26.04
CA LEU A 102 -0.89 -4.04 25.65
C LEU A 102 -0.77 -2.52 25.74
N ARG A 103 -0.04 -2.01 26.73
CA ARG A 103 0.22 -0.57 26.87
C ARG A 103 1.05 -0.02 25.70
N TYR A 104 2.10 -0.74 25.28
CA TYR A 104 2.89 -0.34 24.10
C TYR A 104 2.10 -0.47 22.81
N TYR A 105 1.35 -1.56 22.64
CA TYR A 105 0.47 -1.75 21.50
C TYR A 105 -0.57 -0.63 21.38
N LEU A 106 -1.29 -0.32 22.48
CA LEU A 106 -2.31 0.73 22.50
C LEU A 106 -1.75 2.12 22.23
N CYS A 107 -0.53 2.41 22.69
CA CYS A 107 0.17 3.66 22.37
C CYS A 107 0.43 3.80 20.86
N GLY A 108 0.83 2.71 20.20
CA GLY A 108 0.98 2.67 18.75
C GLY A 108 -0.37 2.67 18.01
N ALA A 109 -1.40 2.05 18.58
CA ALA A 109 -2.74 1.99 18.00
C ALA A 109 -3.49 3.32 18.05
N SER A 110 -3.06 4.27 18.90
CA SER A 110 -3.58 5.64 18.93
C SER A 110 -2.87 6.61 17.98
N MET A 111 -1.89 6.13 17.21
CA MET A 111 -1.23 6.93 16.19
C MET A 111 -2.10 6.99 14.93
N GLU A 112 -2.15 8.15 14.29
CA GLU A 112 -2.90 8.40 13.06
C GLU A 112 -2.03 9.11 12.02
N VAL A 113 -2.45 9.05 10.75
CA VAL A 113 -1.79 9.79 9.66
C VAL A 113 -2.46 11.15 9.45
N TYR A 114 -1.68 12.23 9.54
CA TYR A 114 -2.16 13.59 9.33
C TYR A 114 -1.39 14.30 8.20
N PRO A 115 -2.09 14.99 7.29
CA PRO A 115 -1.48 15.89 6.33
C PRO A 115 -1.25 17.27 6.97
N GLU A 116 -0.10 17.88 6.76
CA GLU A 116 0.16 19.27 7.19
C GLU A 116 1.21 19.93 6.29
N ILE A 117 1.12 21.24 6.12
CA ILE A 117 2.07 22.01 5.31
C ILE A 117 3.36 22.22 6.12
N LEU A 118 4.51 21.99 5.48
CA LEU A 118 5.81 22.23 6.09
C LEU A 118 6.11 23.75 6.16
N SER A 119 6.71 24.18 7.26
CA SER A 119 7.22 25.55 7.42
C SER A 119 8.24 25.92 6.32
N HIS A 120 8.30 27.21 5.98
CA HIS A 120 9.32 27.78 5.10
C HIS A 120 10.77 27.48 5.58
N SER A 121 10.95 27.21 6.88
CA SER A 121 12.26 26.82 7.43
C SER A 121 12.83 25.52 6.86
N PHE A 122 11.98 24.67 6.27
CA PHE A 122 12.39 23.40 5.66
C PHE A 122 12.62 23.51 4.14
N VAL A 123 12.28 24.64 3.52
CA VAL A 123 12.40 24.83 2.07
C VAL A 123 13.87 24.74 1.65
N GLY A 124 14.12 23.97 0.58
CA GLY A 124 15.46 23.71 0.06
C GLY A 124 16.26 22.67 0.82
N MET A 125 15.82 22.20 1.99
CA MET A 125 16.43 21.06 2.68
C MET A 125 16.13 19.75 1.94
N SER A 126 17.00 18.74 2.10
CA SER A 126 16.68 17.40 1.65
C SER A 126 15.62 16.76 2.55
N TYR A 127 14.86 15.80 2.02
CA TYR A 127 13.85 15.08 2.80
C TYR A 127 14.43 14.45 4.08
N ALA A 128 15.58 13.80 3.98
CA ALA A 128 16.23 13.14 5.12
C ALA A 128 16.65 14.12 6.23
N GLU A 129 17.16 15.29 5.87
CA GLU A 129 17.52 16.35 6.83
C GLU A 129 16.28 16.91 7.53
N ALA A 130 15.22 17.18 6.78
CA ALA A 130 13.97 17.68 7.35
C ALA A 130 13.31 16.62 8.25
N ALA A 131 13.22 15.37 7.81
CA ALA A 131 12.68 14.27 8.61
C ALA A 131 13.49 14.06 9.90
N TYR A 132 14.82 14.22 9.85
CA TYR A 132 15.67 14.17 11.04
C TYR A 132 15.36 15.30 12.03
N ILE A 133 15.20 16.55 11.57
CA ILE A 133 14.86 17.69 12.43
C ILE A 133 13.45 17.53 13.01
N LEU A 134 12.47 17.17 12.16
CA LEU A 134 11.08 16.95 12.56
C LEU A 134 10.98 15.86 13.64
N TYR A 135 11.75 14.78 13.50
CA TYR A 135 11.75 13.72 14.49
C TYR A 135 12.48 14.11 15.79
N THR A 136 13.72 14.62 15.68
CA THR A 136 14.55 14.88 16.87
C THR A 136 14.15 16.13 17.65
N LYS A 137 13.64 17.17 16.98
CA LYS A 137 13.23 18.43 17.60
C LYS A 137 11.74 18.50 17.85
N LEU A 138 10.92 18.03 16.90
CA LEU A 138 9.46 18.13 17.01
C LEU A 138 8.77 16.85 17.49
N GLY A 139 9.49 15.72 17.57
CA GLY A 139 8.88 14.43 17.90
C GLY A 139 7.84 13.99 16.87
N LEU A 140 7.96 14.45 15.61
CA LEU A 140 7.03 14.15 14.54
C LEU A 140 7.70 13.22 13.52
N LEU A 141 7.01 12.12 13.19
CA LEU A 141 7.49 11.18 12.18
C LEU A 141 6.94 11.56 10.81
N LEU A 142 7.78 12.16 9.96
CA LEU A 142 7.45 12.45 8.56
C LEU A 142 7.57 11.17 7.72
N LEU A 143 6.47 10.75 7.09
CA LEU A 143 6.35 9.52 6.31
C LEU A 143 6.54 9.74 4.80
N ALA A 144 5.92 10.80 4.28
CA ALA A 144 5.86 11.10 2.86
C ALA A 144 5.69 12.61 2.62
N ILE A 145 5.98 13.06 1.40
CA ILE A 145 5.71 14.42 0.94
C ILE A 145 4.93 14.40 -0.38
N GLU A 146 4.12 15.41 -0.59
CA GLU A 146 3.49 15.69 -1.87
C GLU A 146 4.49 16.35 -2.83
N MET A 147 4.70 15.73 -3.98
CA MET A 147 5.47 16.28 -5.09
C MET A 147 4.53 16.79 -6.17
N ARG A 148 4.71 18.05 -6.57
CA ARG A 148 3.93 18.68 -7.64
C ARG A 148 4.65 18.48 -8.96
N ASP A 149 4.00 17.83 -9.92
CA ASP A 149 4.47 17.75 -11.30
C ASP A 149 3.80 18.87 -12.11
N GLU A 150 4.57 19.92 -12.41
CA GLU A 150 4.09 21.08 -13.17
C GLU A 150 3.68 20.73 -14.61
N GLU A 151 4.30 19.71 -15.23
CA GLU A 151 4.04 19.31 -16.60
C GLU A 151 2.72 18.54 -16.72
N LYS A 152 2.47 17.61 -15.80
CA LYS A 152 1.24 16.79 -15.79
C LYS A 152 0.08 17.44 -15.03
N ARG A 153 0.36 18.48 -14.25
CA ARG A 153 -0.56 19.07 -13.24
C ARG A 153 -1.09 18.01 -12.29
N GLU A 154 -0.22 17.10 -11.87
CA GLU A 154 -0.54 16.00 -10.97
C GLU A 154 0.25 16.15 -9.68
N CYS A 155 -0.41 15.85 -8.56
CA CYS A 155 0.23 15.75 -7.27
C CYS A 155 0.50 14.28 -6.98
N ASN A 156 1.77 13.91 -6.91
CA ASN A 156 2.21 12.55 -6.60
C ASN A 156 2.71 12.50 -5.15
N ILE A 157 2.37 11.44 -4.43
CA ILE A 157 2.85 11.25 -3.06
C ILE A 157 4.14 10.42 -3.11
N ALA A 158 5.24 11.02 -2.67
CA ALA A 158 6.54 10.36 -2.57
C ALA A 158 6.76 9.90 -1.14
N ILE A 159 6.81 8.57 -0.94
CA ILE A 159 7.03 7.94 0.37
C ILE A 159 8.53 7.73 0.58
N ASN A 160 9.06 8.25 1.69
CA ASN A 160 10.50 8.27 2.02
C ASN A 160 11.40 8.51 0.79
N PRO A 161 11.28 9.67 0.11
CA PRO A 161 12.10 9.96 -1.06
C PRO A 161 13.58 10.08 -0.68
N GLY A 162 14.45 9.76 -1.64
CA GLY A 162 15.90 9.84 -1.46
C GLY A 162 16.39 11.28 -1.21
N SER A 163 17.67 11.40 -0.83
CA SER A 163 18.31 12.69 -0.53
C SER A 163 18.40 13.67 -1.71
N SER A 164 18.14 13.21 -2.92
CA SER A 164 18.05 14.04 -4.13
C SER A 164 16.81 14.94 -4.14
N VAL A 165 15.74 14.54 -3.46
CA VAL A 165 14.49 15.30 -3.41
C VAL A 165 14.59 16.39 -2.34
N ARG A 166 14.32 17.63 -2.74
CA ARG A 166 14.27 18.79 -1.87
C ARG A 166 12.83 19.20 -1.59
N ILE A 167 12.63 19.86 -0.46
CA ILE A 167 11.32 20.39 -0.08
C ILE A 167 11.09 21.72 -0.78
N ASP A 168 9.97 21.81 -1.49
CA ASP A 168 9.52 23.01 -2.17
C ASP A 168 8.64 23.88 -1.24
N PRO A 169 8.43 25.16 -1.56
CA PRO A 169 7.47 25.99 -0.85
C PRO A 169 6.07 25.36 -0.90
N HIS A 170 5.37 25.37 0.23
CA HIS A 170 3.99 24.84 0.36
C HIS A 170 3.87 23.33 0.08
N THR A 171 4.95 22.57 0.26
CA THR A 171 4.89 21.10 0.25
C THR A 171 4.07 20.59 1.44
N GLN A 172 3.07 19.75 1.16
CA GLN A 172 2.33 19.01 2.17
C GLN A 172 3.13 17.77 2.59
N GLY A 173 3.37 17.62 3.89
CA GLY A 173 3.95 16.44 4.50
C GLY A 173 2.87 15.55 5.13
N PHE A 174 3.10 14.24 5.10
CA PHE A 174 2.27 13.24 5.78
C PHE A 174 2.99 12.75 7.03
N PHE A 175 2.36 12.92 8.19
CA PHE A 175 2.95 12.65 9.49
C PHE A 175 2.23 11.54 10.22
N ILE A 176 2.96 10.73 10.98
CA ILE A 176 2.38 9.83 11.99
C ILE A 176 2.52 10.51 13.35
N ALA A 177 1.38 10.78 14.00
CA ALA A 177 1.32 11.44 15.31
C ALA A 177 0.08 11.02 16.10
N GLN A 178 -0.01 11.40 17.38
CA GLN A 178 -1.16 11.07 18.22
C GLN A 178 -2.35 12.03 18.00
N SER A 179 -2.10 13.23 17.49
CA SER A 179 -3.15 14.21 17.24
C SER A 179 -2.78 15.22 16.16
N ALA A 180 -3.79 15.78 15.49
CA ALA A 180 -3.59 16.85 14.51
C ALA A 180 -2.92 18.10 15.12
N ASP A 181 -3.15 18.39 16.41
CA ASP A 181 -2.55 19.55 17.07
C ASP A 181 -1.03 19.41 17.27
N GLU A 182 -0.53 18.18 17.42
CA GLU A 182 0.91 17.92 17.44
C GLU A 182 1.55 18.21 16.08
N VAL A 183 0.85 17.90 14.98
CA VAL A 183 1.39 18.02 13.64
C VAL A 183 1.49 19.49 13.20
N LYS A 184 0.60 20.36 13.67
CA LYS A 184 0.66 21.82 13.44
C LYS A 184 1.99 22.46 13.85
N ARG A 185 2.76 21.82 14.73
CA ARG A 185 4.11 22.27 15.11
C ARG A 185 5.05 22.31 13.91
N ALA A 186 4.87 21.42 12.93
CA ALA A 186 5.66 21.40 11.69
C ALA A 186 5.44 22.68 10.84
N PHE A 187 4.24 23.24 10.86
CA PHE A 187 3.91 24.49 10.19
C PHE A 187 4.47 25.71 10.93
N PHE A 188 4.42 25.72 12.26
CA PHE A 188 4.86 26.87 13.07
C PHE A 188 6.38 26.90 13.35
N TYR A 189 7.13 25.87 12.98
CA TYR A 189 8.55 25.77 13.31
C TYR A 189 9.39 26.85 12.62
N CYS A 190 10.26 27.50 13.39
CA CYS A 190 11.27 28.42 12.87
C CYS A 190 12.65 28.12 13.45
N ASN A 191 13.66 27.93 12.58
CA ASN A 191 15.03 27.66 13.02
C ASN A 191 15.61 28.77 13.91
N LEU A 192 15.28 30.03 13.64
CA LEU A 192 15.78 31.17 14.42
C LEU A 192 15.12 31.28 15.81
N CYS A 193 13.84 30.93 15.90
CA CYS A 193 13.06 31.10 17.12
C CYS A 193 13.06 29.86 18.02
N HIS A 194 13.13 28.67 17.44
CA HIS A 194 12.83 27.41 18.13
C HIS A 194 14.00 26.44 18.20
N ALA A 195 15.20 26.82 17.74
CA ALA A 195 16.39 25.94 17.80
C ALA A 195 16.73 25.44 19.22
N ASP A 196 16.56 26.32 20.22
CA ASP A 196 16.94 26.08 21.62
C ASP A 196 15.80 25.55 22.50
N ILE A 197 14.59 25.42 21.96
CA ILE A 197 13.43 24.95 22.73
C ILE A 197 13.53 23.44 22.95
N GLN A 198 13.56 23.01 24.21
CA GLN A 198 13.53 21.58 24.59
C GLN A 198 12.11 21.05 24.76
N ASP A 199 11.18 21.88 25.26
CA ASP A 199 9.78 21.49 25.40
C ASP A 199 9.00 21.81 24.12
N VAL A 200 8.75 20.76 23.34
CA VAL A 200 8.08 20.84 22.05
C VAL A 200 6.62 21.33 22.17
N THR A 201 6.02 21.26 23.35
CA THR A 201 4.63 21.73 23.56
C THR A 201 4.52 23.25 23.53
N LEU A 202 5.65 23.97 23.63
CA LEU A 202 5.71 25.42 23.56
C LEU A 202 5.64 25.94 22.12
N ILE A 203 5.87 25.11 21.11
CA ILE A 203 5.82 25.50 19.70
C ILE A 203 4.35 25.60 19.27
N LYS A 204 3.75 26.76 19.50
CA LYS A 204 2.35 27.06 19.18
C LYS A 204 2.23 28.42 18.49
N ASN A 205 1.11 28.64 17.81
CA ASN A 205 0.82 29.91 17.15
C ASN A 205 1.08 31.12 18.10
N GLY A 206 1.93 32.05 17.69
CA GLY A 206 2.29 33.25 18.47
C GLY A 206 3.44 33.12 19.48
N THR A 207 4.12 31.97 19.56
CA THR A 207 5.32 31.78 20.41
C THR A 207 6.61 32.12 19.65
N PHE A 208 6.75 33.38 19.28
CA PHE A 208 8.05 33.94 18.87
C PHE A 208 8.74 34.46 20.13
N PRO A 209 9.89 33.91 20.56
CA PRO A 209 10.67 34.54 21.62
C PRO A 209 11.02 35.97 21.19
N LYS A 210 11.00 36.91 22.12
CA LYS A 210 11.32 38.33 21.90
C LYS A 210 12.82 38.54 21.60
N ARG A 211 13.34 37.94 20.54
CA ARG A 211 14.61 38.30 19.90
C ARG A 211 14.32 38.57 18.43
N ASP A 212 14.41 39.85 18.11
CA ASP A 212 14.47 40.43 16.77
C ASP A 212 13.35 39.98 15.83
N GLN A 213 12.14 40.44 16.18
CA GLN A 213 10.91 40.40 15.37
C GLN A 213 11.04 41.14 14.01
N ALA A 214 12.21 41.68 13.68
CA ALA A 214 12.52 42.36 12.42
C ALA A 214 13.03 41.39 11.33
N ASP A 215 13.82 40.37 11.68
CA ASP A 215 14.41 39.47 10.68
C ASP A 215 13.52 38.27 10.29
N CYS A 216 12.53 37.92 11.13
CA CYS A 216 11.55 36.86 10.82
C CYS A 216 10.28 37.37 10.12
N ASN A 217 10.11 38.70 10.03
CA ASN A 217 8.92 39.36 9.47
C ASN A 217 9.11 39.92 8.05
N ASP A 218 10.28 39.74 7.43
CA ASP A 218 10.47 40.20 6.06
C ASP A 218 9.77 39.24 5.07
N GLU A 219 8.61 39.73 4.62
CA GLU A 219 7.82 39.45 3.41
C GLU A 219 6.63 38.48 3.41
N TYR A 220 6.37 37.62 4.40
CA TYR A 220 5.29 36.62 4.23
C TYR A 220 4.26 36.42 5.36
N PHE A 221 4.47 36.94 6.57
CA PHE A 221 3.54 36.69 7.68
C PHE A 221 2.25 37.55 7.66
N ASP A 222 2.23 38.68 6.93
CA ASP A 222 1.12 39.65 6.95
C ASP A 222 0.07 39.48 5.82
N SER A 223 0.38 38.74 4.75
CA SER A 223 -0.53 38.58 3.61
C SER A 223 -1.58 37.47 3.82
N GLU A 224 -1.29 36.45 4.64
CA GLU A 224 -2.18 35.28 4.75
C GLU A 224 -3.16 35.31 5.94
N ILE A 225 -2.88 36.03 7.03
CA ILE A 225 -3.87 36.21 8.11
C ILE A 225 -5.04 37.11 7.66
N ASN A 226 -4.81 38.01 6.70
CA ASN A 226 -5.87 38.88 6.17
C ASN A 226 -6.79 38.19 5.15
N CYS A 227 -6.45 37.01 4.64
CA CYS A 227 -7.31 36.24 3.74
C CYS A 227 -8.25 35.25 4.45
N LEU A 228 -8.05 34.96 5.75
CA LEU A 228 -8.94 34.12 6.57
C LEU A 228 -9.92 34.93 7.45
N GLY A 229 -9.97 36.25 7.27
CA GLY A 229 -10.83 37.18 8.00
C GLY A 229 -12.33 37.18 7.63
N ARG A 230 -12.89 36.11 7.04
CA ARG A 230 -14.35 35.91 7.01
C ARG A 230 -14.77 35.05 8.19
N LYS A 231 -15.18 35.73 9.26
CA LYS A 231 -15.80 35.19 10.47
C LYS A 231 -16.75 34.02 10.16
N VAL A 232 -16.31 32.79 10.40
CA VAL A 232 -17.20 31.67 10.71
C VAL A 232 -17.37 31.69 12.22
N SER A 233 -18.51 32.22 12.67
CA SER A 233 -18.86 32.25 14.09
C SER A 233 -19.15 30.83 14.56
N THR A 234 -18.19 30.16 15.20
CA THR A 234 -18.43 28.95 15.99
C THR A 234 -19.06 29.38 17.32
N ALA A 235 -20.40 29.45 17.35
CA ALA A 235 -21.14 29.53 18.60
C ALA A 235 -21.12 28.14 19.27
N VAL A 236 -20.25 28.00 20.27
CA VAL A 236 -20.27 26.90 21.24
C VAL A 236 -21.51 27.10 22.11
N VAL A 237 -22.53 26.24 21.92
CA VAL A 237 -23.68 26.17 22.83
C VAL A 237 -23.20 25.46 24.09
N ARG A 238 -23.03 26.23 25.18
CA ARG A 238 -22.95 25.68 26.54
C ARG A 238 -24.38 25.42 27.01
N ASP A 239 -24.69 24.15 27.23
CA ASP A 239 -25.87 23.73 27.97
C ASP A 239 -25.75 24.16 29.44
N THR A 240 -26.74 24.93 29.91
CA THR A 240 -27.10 25.01 31.32
C THR A 240 -28.62 25.09 31.46
N ASP A 241 -29.17 24.13 32.19
CA ASP A 241 -30.55 23.97 32.62
C ASP A 241 -31.27 25.26 33.07
N ARG A 242 -32.54 25.43 32.67
CA ARG A 242 -33.68 25.74 33.57
C ARG A 242 -35.05 25.86 32.85
N ARG A 243 -35.94 24.92 33.22
CA ARG A 243 -37.40 25.02 33.53
C ARG A 243 -38.38 25.78 32.61
N MET A 244 -39.32 24.99 32.09
CA MET A 244 -40.80 25.16 32.02
C MET A 244 -41.41 26.52 31.61
N SER A 245 -42.14 26.54 30.50
CA SER A 245 -43.63 26.50 30.49
C SER A 245 -44.21 26.75 29.08
N ASP A 246 -45.25 25.99 28.78
CA ASP A 246 -46.26 26.09 27.72
C ASP A 246 -46.43 27.44 27.00
N THR A 247 -46.63 27.44 25.67
CA THR A 247 -47.96 27.42 25.01
C THR A 247 -47.82 27.82 23.53
N ARG A 248 -48.56 27.12 22.64
CA ARG A 248 -49.14 27.63 21.37
C ARG A 248 -48.34 27.52 20.05
N SER A 249 -48.40 26.31 19.48
CA SER A 249 -48.98 25.98 18.15
C SER A 249 -48.81 26.94 16.95
N ARG A 250 -48.17 26.38 15.91
CA ARG A 250 -48.45 26.51 14.45
C ARG A 250 -48.32 27.91 13.83
N HIS A 251 -47.18 28.15 13.16
CA HIS A 251 -47.04 28.74 11.81
C HIS A 251 -45.57 29.13 11.54
N ILE A 252 -44.69 28.18 11.26
CA ILE A 252 -43.38 28.48 10.63
C ILE A 252 -43.01 27.32 9.69
N SER A 253 -43.59 27.31 8.49
CA SER A 253 -43.06 26.55 7.35
C SER A 253 -42.75 27.41 6.13
N ASP A 254 -43.07 28.72 6.13
CA ASP A 254 -42.93 29.57 4.93
C ASP A 254 -41.90 30.71 5.04
N ALA A 255 -41.06 30.75 6.08
CA ALA A 255 -40.10 31.85 6.29
C ALA A 255 -38.63 31.54 5.89
N ARG A 256 -38.32 30.34 5.38
CA ARG A 256 -36.94 29.98 4.94
C ARG A 256 -36.69 30.07 3.43
N ALA A 257 -37.73 30.33 2.61
CA ALA A 257 -37.60 30.43 1.15
C ALA A 257 -37.38 31.86 0.61
N ALA A 258 -37.27 32.88 1.49
CA ALA A 258 -37.24 34.29 1.08
C ALA A 258 -35.88 35.00 1.25
N ILE A 259 -34.86 34.38 1.85
CA ILE A 259 -33.57 35.04 2.11
C ILE A 259 -32.50 34.75 1.03
N ASN A 260 -32.64 33.67 0.25
CA ASN A 260 -31.64 33.31 -0.78
C ASN A 260 -31.85 33.94 -2.17
N ARG A 261 -32.78 34.90 -2.34
CA ARG A 261 -33.04 35.57 -3.64
C ARG A 261 -32.38 36.94 -3.83
N LYS A 262 -31.51 37.40 -2.92
CA LYS A 262 -30.94 38.77 -2.98
C LYS A 262 -29.44 38.88 -3.28
N ALA A 263 -28.74 37.81 -3.66
CA ALA A 263 -27.29 37.87 -3.95
C ALA A 263 -26.89 37.63 -5.42
N TYR A 264 -27.83 37.38 -6.34
CA TYR A 264 -27.55 37.32 -7.79
C TYR A 264 -28.23 38.49 -8.51
N LYS A 265 -27.72 39.71 -8.30
CA LYS A 265 -28.08 40.87 -9.13
C LYS A 265 -27.01 41.97 -9.02
N LEU A 266 -25.86 41.71 -9.63
CA LEU A 266 -24.74 42.59 -10.01
C LEU A 266 -23.69 41.58 -10.49
N GLU A 267 -23.40 41.38 -11.78
CA GLU A 267 -22.99 42.35 -12.78
C GLU A 267 -23.35 41.82 -14.18
N LEU A 268 -24.08 42.61 -14.97
CA LEU A 268 -24.17 42.45 -16.43
C LEU A 268 -24.63 43.79 -17.03
N GLY A 269 -23.84 44.30 -17.98
CA GLY A 269 -24.07 45.49 -18.81
C GLY A 269 -22.71 46.13 -19.10
N TYR A 270 -22.23 46.37 -20.32
CA TYR A 270 -22.76 46.64 -21.67
C TYR A 270 -21.55 46.44 -22.64
N ASN A 271 -21.57 46.13 -23.94
CA ASN A 271 -22.23 46.78 -25.09
C ASN A 271 -21.94 46.02 -26.42
N LYS A 272 -22.99 45.81 -27.24
CA LYS A 272 -23.17 46.06 -28.71
C LYS A 272 -22.45 45.26 -29.84
N TYR A 273 -23.22 44.38 -30.50
CA TYR A 273 -23.64 44.25 -31.95
C TYR A 273 -22.64 44.46 -33.14
N PRO A 274 -22.84 43.86 -34.35
CA PRO A 274 -24.14 43.54 -34.99
C PRO A 274 -24.34 42.18 -35.71
N ASP A 275 -25.62 41.88 -35.95
CA ASP A 275 -26.16 40.91 -36.92
C ASP A 275 -25.76 41.25 -38.37
N PHE A 276 -25.48 40.23 -39.19
CA PHE A 276 -25.69 40.28 -40.63
C PHE A 276 -25.99 38.89 -41.22
N ASP A 277 -26.81 38.92 -42.26
CA ASP A 277 -27.60 37.86 -42.87
C ASP A 277 -26.89 36.62 -43.44
N ASN A 278 -27.62 35.51 -43.33
CA ASN A 278 -27.80 34.42 -44.30
C ASN A 278 -27.11 34.57 -45.66
N HIS A 279 -25.96 33.90 -45.82
CA HIS A 279 -25.60 33.28 -47.09
C HIS A 279 -25.14 31.84 -46.88
N ARG A 280 -25.98 30.92 -47.39
CA ARG A 280 -25.62 29.54 -47.70
C ARG A 280 -24.33 29.52 -48.54
N SER A 281 -23.27 28.98 -47.97
CA SER A 281 -22.21 28.31 -48.72
C SER A 281 -21.62 27.22 -47.82
N LYS A 282 -21.43 26.04 -48.45
CA LYS A 282 -20.76 24.84 -47.95
C LYS A 282 -19.59 25.20 -47.02
N ASP A 283 -19.53 24.57 -45.85
CA ASP A 283 -18.33 24.05 -45.19
C ASP A 283 -18.64 23.76 -43.70
N MET A 284 -19.37 22.66 -43.47
CA MET A 284 -19.61 22.05 -42.16
C MET A 284 -19.56 20.52 -42.32
N ARG A 285 -18.44 20.06 -42.88
CA ARG A 285 -18.00 18.66 -42.94
C ARG A 285 -16.48 18.59 -43.00
N ASP A 286 -15.78 19.09 -41.98
CA ASP A 286 -14.34 18.82 -41.83
C ASP A 286 -13.93 18.98 -40.35
N MET A 287 -14.43 18.10 -39.49
CA MET A 287 -13.70 17.68 -38.27
C MET A 287 -14.10 16.27 -37.79
N TYR A 288 -14.51 15.44 -38.75
CA TYR A 288 -14.64 13.99 -38.60
C TYR A 288 -14.11 13.39 -39.91
N ASN A 289 -12.82 13.12 -39.97
CA ASN A 289 -12.23 12.29 -41.02
C ASN A 289 -11.61 11.04 -40.38
N PRO A 290 -12.25 9.85 -40.50
CA PRO A 290 -11.74 8.58 -39.98
C PRO A 290 -10.55 8.01 -40.78
N LYS A 291 -9.77 8.85 -41.48
CA LYS A 291 -8.65 8.41 -42.33
C LYS A 291 -7.26 8.88 -41.87
N GLY A 292 -7.19 9.69 -40.81
CA GLY A 292 -5.90 10.02 -40.15
C GLY A 292 -5.33 8.88 -39.31
N PHE A 293 -6.18 7.96 -38.81
CA PHE A 293 -5.77 6.84 -37.97
C PHE A 293 -5.36 5.57 -38.75
N LEU A 294 -5.70 5.48 -40.04
CA LEU A 294 -5.24 4.37 -40.89
C LEU A 294 -3.79 4.57 -41.38
N LEU A 295 -3.33 5.82 -41.46
CA LEU A 295 -1.95 6.12 -41.88
C LEU A 295 -0.93 5.80 -40.78
N ALA A 296 -1.31 5.93 -39.51
CA ALA A 296 -0.51 5.45 -38.38
C ALA A 296 -0.41 3.91 -38.37
N TYR A 297 -1.46 3.22 -38.83
CA TYR A 297 -1.46 1.76 -38.97
C TYR A 297 -0.64 1.29 -40.17
N GLU A 298 -0.61 2.02 -41.29
CA GLU A 298 0.26 1.73 -42.44
C GLU A 298 1.74 2.05 -42.19
N LEU A 299 2.04 3.05 -41.34
CA LEU A 299 3.40 3.39 -40.91
C LEU A 299 3.94 2.50 -39.79
N LEU A 300 3.08 1.86 -38.99
CA LEU A 300 3.48 0.86 -37.97
C LEU A 300 3.46 -0.59 -38.49
N SER A 301 2.80 -0.87 -39.61
CA SER A 301 2.79 -2.21 -40.26
C SER A 301 3.88 -2.40 -41.32
N SER A 302 4.73 -1.40 -41.55
CA SER A 302 5.83 -1.43 -42.52
C SER A 302 7.19 -1.92 -41.97
N SER A 303 7.25 -2.32 -40.69
CA SER A 303 8.49 -2.77 -40.02
C SER A 303 8.53 -4.27 -39.67
N MET A 304 7.82 -5.13 -40.41
CA MET A 304 7.88 -6.60 -40.27
C MET A 304 8.06 -7.27 -41.64
N PRO A 305 9.13 -8.04 -41.91
CA PRO A 305 9.28 -8.74 -43.18
C PRO A 305 8.35 -9.95 -43.26
N LYS A 306 7.43 -9.95 -44.24
CA LYS A 306 6.60 -11.12 -44.59
C LYS A 306 7.44 -12.16 -45.33
N ILE A 307 7.64 -13.33 -44.75
CA ILE A 307 8.27 -14.49 -45.39
C ILE A 307 7.27 -15.11 -46.38
N THR A 308 7.48 -14.92 -47.68
CA THR A 308 6.86 -15.73 -48.73
C THR A 308 7.95 -16.27 -49.68
N ARG A 309 7.99 -17.60 -49.82
CA ARG A 309 8.87 -18.36 -50.73
C ARG A 309 8.67 -17.92 -52.19
N LYS A 310 9.76 -17.62 -52.92
CA LYS A 310 10.17 -18.28 -54.18
C LYS A 310 11.42 -17.67 -54.86
N LYS A 311 12.33 -18.56 -55.26
CA LYS A 311 13.17 -18.59 -56.48
C LYS A 311 14.05 -17.38 -56.85
N SER A 312 15.36 -17.57 -56.66
CA SER A 312 16.51 -17.30 -57.56
C SER A 312 16.41 -16.19 -58.63
N PHE A 313 17.19 -15.11 -58.48
CA PHE A 313 18.43 -14.80 -59.23
C PHE A 313 18.79 -13.29 -59.08
N GLY A 314 20.10 -12.99 -58.93
CA GLY A 314 20.70 -11.77 -59.47
C GLY A 314 20.89 -10.55 -58.55
N GLY A 315 22.00 -10.55 -57.79
CA GLY A 315 22.88 -9.41 -57.45
C GLY A 315 22.30 -8.01 -57.19
N SER A 316 22.40 -7.56 -55.93
CA SER A 316 22.76 -6.19 -55.52
C SER A 316 23.10 -6.17 -54.02
N ILE A 317 24.15 -5.44 -53.66
CA ILE A 317 24.82 -5.41 -52.36
C ILE A 317 23.87 -4.89 -51.27
N ALA A 318 23.51 -5.72 -50.29
CA ALA A 318 22.86 -5.30 -49.06
C ALA A 318 23.91 -4.81 -48.05
N PRO A 319 23.65 -3.74 -47.27
CA PRO A 319 24.54 -3.36 -46.18
C PRO A 319 24.54 -4.49 -45.14
N LYS A 320 25.73 -4.96 -44.77
CA LYS A 320 25.89 -5.91 -43.67
C LYS A 320 25.43 -5.21 -42.39
N ILE A 321 24.26 -5.57 -41.88
CA ILE A 321 23.86 -5.28 -40.51
C ILE A 321 24.77 -6.13 -39.63
N ASP A 322 25.47 -5.50 -38.68
CA ASP A 322 26.38 -6.18 -37.78
C ASP A 322 25.62 -7.25 -36.96
N PRO A 323 26.09 -8.51 -36.91
CA PRO A 323 25.45 -9.57 -36.13
C PRO A 323 25.43 -9.29 -34.62
N GLU A 324 26.30 -8.40 -34.12
CA GLU A 324 26.30 -7.95 -32.73
C GLU A 324 25.10 -7.06 -32.40
N LEU A 325 24.68 -6.18 -33.32
CA LEU A 325 23.51 -5.33 -33.10
C LEU A 325 22.21 -6.14 -33.00
N LEU A 326 22.10 -7.25 -33.76
CA LEU A 326 20.96 -8.16 -33.64
C LEU A 326 20.94 -8.94 -32.31
N LYS A 327 22.10 -9.26 -31.74
CA LYS A 327 22.19 -9.87 -30.40
C LYS A 327 21.74 -8.92 -29.31
N ASP A 328 22.03 -7.62 -29.42
CA ASP A 328 21.57 -6.61 -28.46
C ASP A 328 20.04 -6.43 -28.48
N PHE A 329 19.42 -6.53 -29.66
CA PHE A 329 17.95 -6.51 -29.80
C PHE A 329 17.28 -7.81 -29.30
N GLU A 330 17.93 -8.96 -29.43
CA GLU A 330 17.46 -10.23 -28.82
C GLU A 330 17.71 -10.28 -27.30
N GLN A 331 18.68 -9.52 -26.77
CA GLN A 331 19.01 -9.45 -25.33
C GLN A 331 18.16 -8.46 -24.52
N GLN A 332 17.46 -7.53 -25.15
CA GLN A 332 16.46 -6.70 -24.45
C GLN A 332 15.15 -7.48 -24.24
N ALA A 333 15.23 -8.59 -23.50
CA ALA A 333 14.05 -9.27 -23.01
C ALA A 333 13.15 -8.29 -22.24
N ILE A 334 11.88 -8.21 -22.61
CA ILE A 334 10.87 -7.43 -21.89
C ILE A 334 10.73 -8.01 -20.49
N LYS A 335 11.24 -7.30 -19.48
CA LYS A 335 11.28 -7.72 -18.07
C LYS A 335 10.23 -7.06 -17.20
N TYR A 336 9.71 -5.92 -17.63
CA TYR A 336 8.79 -5.08 -16.87
C TYR A 336 7.53 -4.80 -17.67
N ASP A 337 6.49 -4.36 -16.98
CA ASP A 337 5.27 -3.90 -17.63
C ASP A 337 5.51 -2.55 -18.35
N SER A 338 4.53 -2.09 -19.11
CA SER A 338 4.59 -0.82 -19.88
C SER A 338 4.86 0.41 -19.02
N THR A 339 4.49 0.40 -17.74
CA THR A 339 4.74 1.52 -16.81
C THR A 339 6.07 1.42 -16.06
N GLY A 340 6.72 0.25 -16.07
CA GLY A 340 7.93 -0.02 -15.29
C GLY A 340 7.70 -0.25 -13.80
N MET A 341 6.46 -0.42 -13.35
CA MET A 341 6.08 -0.54 -11.94
C MET A 341 6.09 -1.99 -11.42
N PHE A 342 5.98 -2.97 -12.30
CA PHE A 342 5.89 -4.39 -11.95
C PHE A 342 6.76 -5.27 -12.86
N HIS A 343 7.23 -6.38 -12.31
CA HIS A 343 7.89 -7.44 -13.09
C HIS A 343 6.88 -8.15 -13.98
N TRP A 344 7.26 -8.37 -15.23
CA TRP A 344 6.41 -8.95 -16.25
C TRP A 344 7.07 -10.17 -16.89
N CYS A 345 6.26 -11.14 -17.30
CA CYS A 345 6.70 -12.24 -18.15
C CYS A 345 5.70 -12.49 -19.29
N PRO A 346 6.16 -13.14 -20.38
CA PRO A 346 5.28 -13.66 -21.41
C PRO A 346 4.19 -14.55 -20.81
N GLY A 347 3.01 -14.55 -21.42
CA GLY A 347 1.89 -15.33 -20.92
C GLY A 347 2.16 -16.82 -20.98
N ARG A 348 1.98 -17.49 -19.84
CA ARG A 348 2.18 -18.94 -19.70
C ARG A 348 0.85 -19.67 -19.54
N PRO A 349 0.66 -20.85 -20.16
CA PRO A 349 -0.49 -21.70 -19.87
C PRO A 349 -0.45 -22.15 -18.40
N ILE A 350 -1.62 -22.42 -17.82
CA ILE A 350 -1.72 -22.79 -16.40
C ILE A 350 -1.01 -24.11 -16.12
N GLU A 351 -1.00 -25.03 -17.09
CA GLU A 351 -0.41 -26.37 -17.01
C GLU A 351 1.09 -26.33 -16.67
N GLU A 352 1.82 -25.32 -17.16
CA GLU A 352 3.25 -25.14 -16.84
C GLU A 352 3.49 -24.71 -15.39
N SER A 353 2.49 -24.14 -14.74
CA SER A 353 2.58 -23.66 -13.36
C SER A 353 2.02 -24.67 -12.36
N ILE A 354 1.34 -25.72 -12.81
CA ILE A 354 0.80 -26.78 -11.95
C ILE A 354 1.93 -27.75 -11.59
N LEU A 355 2.13 -27.92 -10.29
CA LEU A 355 3.04 -28.89 -9.70
C LEU A 355 2.25 -30.08 -9.18
N GLU A 356 2.74 -31.29 -9.46
CA GLU A 356 2.31 -32.48 -8.74
C GLU A 356 2.98 -32.53 -7.36
N ARG A 357 2.37 -33.25 -6.41
CA ARG A 357 2.90 -33.40 -5.04
C ARG A 357 4.36 -33.88 -4.99
N ASN A 358 4.74 -34.80 -5.88
CA ASN A 358 6.11 -35.31 -5.94
C ASN A 358 7.07 -34.28 -6.54
N GLN A 359 6.63 -33.52 -7.55
CA GLN A 359 7.43 -32.43 -8.14
C GLN A 359 7.64 -31.30 -7.13
N ALA A 360 6.62 -30.96 -6.35
CA ALA A 360 6.71 -29.97 -5.28
C ALA A 360 7.77 -30.37 -4.24
N LYS A 361 7.78 -31.65 -3.81
CA LYS A 361 8.81 -32.17 -2.88
C LYS A 361 10.23 -32.12 -3.43
N MET A 362 10.40 -32.35 -4.74
CA MET A 362 11.69 -32.27 -5.41
C MET A 362 12.16 -30.83 -5.63
N THR A 363 11.23 -29.87 -5.58
CA THR A 363 11.54 -28.45 -5.73
C THR A 363 12.02 -27.90 -4.39
N VAL A 364 13.23 -27.35 -4.35
CA VAL A 364 13.76 -26.72 -3.13
C VAL A 364 13.09 -25.37 -2.92
N LEU A 365 11.94 -25.39 -2.25
CA LEU A 365 11.19 -24.21 -1.86
C LEU A 365 11.67 -23.69 -0.50
N HIS A 366 12.24 -22.49 -0.47
CA HIS A 366 12.69 -21.80 0.73
C HIS A 366 12.42 -20.30 0.60
N GLY A 367 12.00 -19.65 1.69
CA GLY A 367 11.73 -18.20 1.70
C GLY A 367 10.62 -17.80 0.72
N HIS A 368 9.61 -18.65 0.59
CA HIS A 368 8.50 -18.51 -0.35
C HIS A 368 7.19 -18.20 0.38
N VAL A 369 6.16 -17.78 -0.36
CA VAL A 369 4.83 -17.51 0.18
C VAL A 369 3.90 -18.65 -0.21
N VAL A 370 3.23 -19.25 0.78
CA VAL A 370 2.22 -20.29 0.55
C VAL A 370 0.84 -19.65 0.66
N VAL A 371 -0.01 -19.81 -0.35
CA VAL A 371 -1.40 -19.32 -0.33
C VAL A 371 -2.33 -20.52 -0.25
N CYS A 372 -2.91 -20.74 0.93
CA CYS A 372 -3.94 -21.72 1.21
C CYS A 372 -5.29 -21.15 0.78
N LEU A 373 -5.81 -21.62 -0.35
CA LEU A 373 -7.02 -21.09 -0.96
C LEU A 373 -8.20 -22.05 -0.80
N PHE A 374 -9.23 -21.61 -0.09
CA PHE A 374 -10.51 -22.30 0.02
C PHE A 374 -11.50 -21.74 -1.00
N ALA A 375 -11.66 -22.43 -2.13
CA ALA A 375 -12.57 -22.05 -3.18
C ALA A 375 -13.11 -23.27 -3.91
N ASP A 376 -14.37 -23.20 -4.33
CA ASP A 376 -14.98 -24.18 -5.22
C ASP A 376 -15.04 -23.61 -6.64
N LYS A 377 -15.26 -24.49 -7.62
CA LYS A 377 -15.42 -24.10 -9.04
C LYS A 377 -16.39 -22.93 -9.26
N ASP A 378 -17.49 -22.88 -8.50
CA ASP A 378 -18.56 -21.89 -8.65
C ASP A 378 -18.44 -20.70 -7.68
N SER A 379 -17.40 -20.68 -6.82
CA SER A 379 -17.17 -19.56 -5.90
C SER A 379 -16.86 -18.25 -6.66
N PRO A 380 -17.18 -17.08 -6.09
CA PRO A 380 -16.83 -15.79 -6.67
C PRO A 380 -15.31 -15.61 -6.74
N LEU A 381 -14.86 -14.78 -7.68
CA LEU A 381 -13.44 -14.47 -7.82
C LEU A 381 -13.00 -13.58 -6.65
N ILE A 382 -11.87 -13.90 -6.05
CA ILE A 382 -11.23 -13.05 -5.03
C ILE A 382 -10.43 -11.95 -5.71
N GLY A 383 -9.84 -12.26 -6.87
CA GLY A 383 -8.94 -11.37 -7.59
C GLY A 383 -7.52 -11.44 -7.05
N LEU A 384 -6.92 -12.63 -7.04
CA LEU A 384 -5.54 -12.91 -6.56
C LEU A 384 -4.49 -12.04 -7.26
N ARG A 385 -4.79 -11.44 -8.42
CA ARG A 385 -3.93 -10.42 -9.01
C ARG A 385 -3.58 -9.31 -8.02
N ASN A 386 -4.52 -8.84 -7.22
CA ASN A 386 -4.30 -7.78 -6.23
C ASN A 386 -3.38 -8.24 -5.08
N PHE A 387 -3.28 -9.54 -4.84
CA PHE A 387 -2.34 -10.13 -3.89
C PHE A 387 -0.94 -10.29 -4.50
N VAL A 388 -0.84 -10.78 -5.74
CA VAL A 388 0.46 -11.09 -6.35
C VAL A 388 1.16 -9.85 -6.90
N MET A 389 0.43 -8.84 -7.40
CA MET A 389 1.03 -7.63 -7.97
C MET A 389 1.96 -6.89 -6.98
N PRO A 390 1.56 -6.62 -5.72
CA PRO A 390 2.46 -5.97 -4.75
C PRO A 390 3.74 -6.79 -4.48
N LEU A 391 3.66 -8.11 -4.50
CA LEU A 391 4.82 -9.03 -4.35
C LEU A 391 5.71 -9.10 -5.59
N ARG A 392 5.32 -8.44 -6.68
CA ARG A 392 6.02 -8.35 -7.96
C ARG A 392 6.34 -6.91 -8.35
N ALA A 393 6.29 -5.98 -7.39
CA ALA A 393 6.69 -4.60 -7.61
C ALA A 393 8.16 -4.51 -8.07
N SER A 394 8.44 -3.56 -8.96
CA SER A 394 9.74 -3.40 -9.62
C SER A 394 10.85 -2.82 -8.73
N ASN A 395 10.49 -2.37 -7.53
CA ASN A 395 11.40 -1.98 -6.44
C ASN A 395 12.05 -3.19 -5.72
N PHE A 396 11.73 -4.42 -6.13
CA PHE A 396 12.46 -5.63 -5.78
C PHE A 396 13.31 -6.11 -6.95
N HIS A 397 14.50 -6.61 -6.68
CA HIS A 397 15.28 -7.31 -7.69
C HIS A 397 14.67 -8.67 -7.99
N TYR A 398 14.86 -9.18 -9.22
CA TYR A 398 14.24 -10.44 -9.64
C TYR A 398 14.61 -11.63 -8.74
N HIS A 399 15.83 -11.66 -8.20
CA HIS A 399 16.27 -12.72 -7.28
C HIS A 399 15.65 -12.60 -5.88
N GLU A 400 15.30 -11.38 -5.44
CA GLU A 400 14.61 -11.12 -4.15
C GLU A 400 13.12 -11.47 -4.21
N LEU A 401 12.52 -11.59 -5.41
CA LEU A 401 11.11 -11.95 -5.55
C LEU A 401 10.83 -13.32 -4.94
N LYS A 402 9.94 -13.34 -3.94
CA LYS A 402 9.45 -14.56 -3.29
C LYS A 402 8.61 -15.40 -4.25
N GLN A 403 8.90 -16.70 -4.34
CA GLN A 403 8.04 -17.65 -5.05
C GLN A 403 6.66 -17.68 -4.37
N VAL A 404 5.58 -17.64 -5.14
CA VAL A 404 4.21 -17.79 -4.62
C VAL A 404 3.68 -19.16 -5.01
N VAL A 405 3.36 -20.00 -4.02
CA VAL A 405 2.82 -21.34 -4.21
C VAL A 405 1.38 -21.36 -3.73
N ILE A 406 0.42 -21.50 -4.65
CA ILE A 406 -1.01 -21.52 -4.35
C ILE A 406 -1.46 -22.98 -4.20
N VAL A 407 -2.04 -23.32 -3.05
CA VAL A 407 -2.60 -24.65 -2.75
C VAL A 407 -4.12 -24.53 -2.78
N GLY A 408 -4.79 -25.18 -3.72
CA GLY A 408 -6.25 -25.13 -3.85
C GLY A 408 -6.77 -25.85 -5.10
N ASP A 409 -8.05 -25.63 -5.40
CA ASP A 409 -8.71 -26.22 -6.57
C ASP A 409 -8.25 -25.55 -7.87
N VAL A 410 -7.72 -26.37 -8.79
CA VAL A 410 -7.27 -25.93 -10.11
C VAL A 410 -8.42 -25.40 -10.96
N GLU A 411 -9.64 -25.92 -10.81
CA GLU A 411 -10.79 -25.46 -11.62
C GLU A 411 -11.17 -24.01 -11.29
N TYR A 412 -11.09 -23.63 -10.01
CA TYR A 412 -11.23 -22.24 -9.60
C TYR A 412 -10.08 -21.38 -10.17
N LEU A 413 -8.84 -21.85 -9.99
CA LEU A 413 -7.65 -21.10 -10.42
C LEU A 413 -7.57 -20.89 -11.93
N ARG A 414 -8.15 -21.77 -12.75
CA ARG A 414 -8.27 -21.55 -14.21
C ARG A 414 -9.02 -20.27 -14.56
N ARG A 415 -10.02 -19.88 -13.76
CA ARG A 415 -10.78 -18.64 -13.95
C ARG A 415 -9.93 -17.42 -13.60
N GLU A 416 -9.18 -17.50 -12.50
CA GLU A 416 -8.29 -16.43 -12.03
C GLU A 416 -7.00 -16.29 -12.87
N TRP A 417 -6.51 -17.36 -13.49
CA TRP A 417 -5.23 -17.40 -14.21
C TRP A 417 -5.13 -16.37 -15.33
N LYS A 418 -6.26 -15.99 -15.93
CA LYS A 418 -6.37 -14.90 -16.93
C LYS A 418 -5.83 -13.56 -16.43
N THR A 419 -5.71 -13.38 -15.12
CA THR A 419 -5.18 -12.15 -14.51
C THR A 419 -3.76 -12.31 -13.96
N LEU A 420 -3.24 -13.54 -13.92
CA LEU A 420 -1.96 -13.91 -13.29
C LEU A 420 -0.88 -14.35 -14.29
N TYR A 421 -1.25 -14.76 -15.51
CA TYR A 421 -0.34 -15.42 -16.45
C TYR A 421 0.89 -14.58 -16.87
N ASN A 422 0.85 -13.26 -16.68
CA ASN A 422 1.96 -12.34 -16.97
C ASN A 422 2.90 -12.08 -15.77
N LEU A 423 2.64 -12.70 -14.62
CA LEU A 423 3.45 -12.51 -13.41
C LEU A 423 4.41 -13.69 -13.21
N PRO A 424 5.69 -13.42 -12.90
CA PRO A 424 6.70 -14.47 -12.75
C PRO A 424 6.57 -15.20 -11.40
N LYS A 425 7.24 -16.35 -11.27
CA LYS A 425 7.43 -17.06 -9.98
C LYS A 425 6.12 -17.45 -9.26
N ILE A 426 5.13 -17.92 -10.01
CA ILE A 426 3.88 -18.47 -9.47
C ILE A 426 3.87 -19.98 -9.76
N SER A 427 3.51 -20.77 -8.75
CA SER A 427 3.27 -22.20 -8.86
C SER A 427 1.94 -22.56 -8.21
N ILE A 428 1.28 -23.60 -8.70
CA ILE A 428 -0.01 -24.07 -8.23
C ILE A 428 0.14 -25.54 -7.84
N LEU A 429 -0.22 -25.90 -6.61
CA LEU A 429 -0.36 -27.28 -6.20
C LEU A 429 -1.85 -27.65 -6.21
N ASN A 430 -2.22 -28.62 -7.05
CA ASN A 430 -3.57 -29.17 -7.03
C ASN A 430 -3.75 -30.03 -5.78
N GLY A 431 -4.43 -29.50 -4.76
CA GLY A 431 -4.57 -30.15 -3.47
C GLY A 431 -5.44 -29.35 -2.51
N SER A 432 -5.62 -29.89 -1.30
CA SER A 432 -6.40 -29.21 -0.26
C SER A 432 -5.47 -28.62 0.79
N PRO A 433 -5.68 -27.36 1.21
CA PRO A 433 -4.95 -26.79 2.35
C PRO A 433 -5.12 -27.54 3.67
N LEU A 434 -6.17 -28.37 3.82
CA LEU A 434 -6.39 -29.21 5.00
C LEU A 434 -5.52 -30.48 5.00
N SER A 435 -4.99 -30.86 3.84
CA SER A 435 -4.13 -32.04 3.67
C SER A 435 -2.71 -31.73 4.13
N ARG A 436 -2.32 -32.29 5.28
CA ARG A 436 -0.94 -32.19 5.80
C ARG A 436 0.11 -32.72 4.83
N ALA A 437 -0.26 -33.65 3.96
CA ALA A 437 0.66 -34.19 2.95
C ALA A 437 1.01 -33.15 1.88
N ASP A 438 0.05 -32.31 1.51
CA ASP A 438 0.24 -31.21 0.55
C ASP A 438 1.03 -30.06 1.19
N LEU A 439 0.69 -29.70 2.42
CA LEU A 439 1.43 -28.68 3.19
C LEU A 439 2.90 -29.07 3.44
N ARG A 440 3.17 -30.36 3.69
CA ARG A 440 4.55 -30.87 3.77
C ARG A 440 5.24 -30.89 2.41
N ALA A 441 4.52 -31.16 1.32
CA ALA A 441 5.11 -31.19 -0.02
C ALA A 441 5.58 -29.81 -0.49
N VAL A 442 4.96 -28.74 -0.01
CA VAL A 442 5.39 -27.36 -0.30
C VAL A 442 6.42 -26.81 0.71
N ASN A 443 6.88 -27.62 1.66
CA ASN A 443 7.80 -27.19 2.73
C ASN A 443 7.28 -25.97 3.51
N ILE A 444 6.05 -26.04 4.02
CA ILE A 444 5.43 -24.93 4.77
C ILE A 444 6.26 -24.44 5.97
N ASN A 445 7.10 -25.29 6.56
CA ASN A 445 8.03 -24.92 7.64
C ASN A 445 9.17 -23.98 7.19
N MET A 446 9.38 -23.85 5.88
CA MET A 446 10.41 -23.00 5.26
C MET A 446 9.80 -21.82 4.49
N CYS A 447 8.51 -21.54 4.70
CA CYS A 447 7.86 -20.39 4.09
C CYS A 447 8.13 -19.11 4.89
N ASP A 448 8.10 -17.97 4.20
CA ASP A 448 8.17 -16.64 4.82
C ASP A 448 6.82 -16.19 5.37
N MET A 449 5.74 -16.68 4.76
CA MET A 449 4.37 -16.43 5.18
C MET A 449 3.44 -17.48 4.58
N CYS A 450 2.53 -17.99 5.40
CA CYS A 450 1.38 -18.78 4.98
C CYS A 450 0.12 -17.89 5.03
N VAL A 451 -0.49 -17.66 3.87
CA VAL A 451 -1.71 -16.86 3.75
C VAL A 451 -2.90 -17.80 3.60
N ILE A 452 -3.93 -17.62 4.43
CA ILE A 452 -5.18 -18.41 4.36
C ILE A 452 -6.30 -17.50 3.88
N LEU A 453 -6.87 -17.82 2.71
CA LEU A 453 -7.96 -17.07 2.06
C LEU A 453 -9.16 -17.97 1.82
N SER A 454 -10.36 -17.40 1.93
CA SER A 454 -11.62 -18.08 1.59
C SER A 454 -12.39 -17.30 0.53
N ALA A 455 -12.75 -17.98 -0.57
CA ALA A 455 -13.62 -17.47 -1.62
C ALA A 455 -15.07 -17.92 -1.43
N ARG A 456 -15.32 -18.82 -0.48
CA ARG A 456 -16.64 -19.43 -0.32
C ARG A 456 -17.61 -18.42 0.27
N ILE A 457 -18.75 -18.29 -0.39
CA ILE A 457 -19.85 -17.49 0.12
C ILE A 457 -20.49 -18.29 1.26
N PRO A 458 -20.61 -17.71 2.47
CA PRO A 458 -21.34 -18.35 3.55
C PRO A 458 -22.77 -18.63 3.10
N ASN A 459 -23.26 -19.84 3.31
CA ASN A 459 -24.65 -20.15 3.03
C ASN A 459 -25.53 -19.21 3.86
N PRO A 460 -26.50 -18.48 3.28
CA PRO A 460 -27.34 -17.54 4.03
C PRO A 460 -28.22 -18.23 5.08
N THR A 461 -28.35 -19.55 5.01
CA THR A 461 -29.06 -20.40 5.97
C THR A 461 -28.14 -20.98 7.05
N GLU A 462 -26.83 -20.88 6.91
CA GLU A 462 -25.85 -21.28 7.92
C GLU A 462 -25.66 -20.17 8.95
N ASP A 463 -25.25 -20.57 10.15
CA ASP A 463 -24.90 -19.63 11.22
C ASP A 463 -23.70 -18.76 10.77
N PRO A 464 -23.75 -17.42 10.90
CA PRO A 464 -22.65 -16.54 10.52
C PRO A 464 -21.33 -16.83 11.26
N THR A 465 -21.37 -17.49 12.41
CA THR A 465 -20.17 -17.95 13.11
C THR A 465 -19.42 -19.06 12.35
N LEU A 466 -20.11 -19.81 11.48
CA LEU A 466 -19.52 -20.89 10.70
C LEU A 466 -18.87 -20.43 9.40
N ALA A 467 -18.93 -19.14 9.07
CA ALA A 467 -18.36 -18.58 7.84
C ALA A 467 -16.86 -18.89 7.70
N ASP A 468 -16.11 -18.83 8.81
CA ASP A 468 -14.64 -18.95 8.84
C ASP A 468 -14.15 -20.36 9.20
N LYS A 469 -15.03 -21.36 9.23
CA LYS A 469 -14.72 -22.71 9.73
C LYS A 469 -13.48 -23.33 9.09
N GLU A 470 -13.31 -23.18 7.78
CA GLU A 470 -12.17 -23.76 7.07
C GLU A 470 -10.88 -23.00 7.29
N ALA A 471 -10.95 -21.67 7.38
CA ALA A 471 -9.80 -20.81 7.62
C ALA A 471 -9.21 -21.09 9.03
N ILE A 472 -10.09 -21.18 10.04
CA ILE A 472 -9.71 -21.53 11.41
C ILE A 472 -9.15 -22.96 11.47
N LEU A 473 -9.84 -23.95 10.88
CA LEU A 473 -9.38 -25.34 10.88
C LEU A 473 -8.02 -25.49 10.18
N ALA A 474 -7.77 -24.77 9.09
CA ALA A 474 -6.47 -24.75 8.42
C ALA A 474 -5.38 -24.16 9.32
N SER A 475 -5.67 -23.04 9.98
CA SER A 475 -4.75 -22.38 10.90
C SER A 475 -4.34 -23.32 12.05
N LEU A 476 -5.32 -23.90 12.74
CA LEU A 476 -5.10 -24.88 13.81
C LEU A 476 -4.39 -26.14 13.31
N ASN A 477 -4.71 -26.61 12.10
CA ASN A 477 -4.06 -27.77 11.51
C ASN A 477 -2.56 -27.54 11.29
N ILE A 478 -2.18 -26.37 10.77
CA ILE A 478 -0.78 -25.98 10.56
C ILE A 478 -0.07 -25.85 11.91
N LYS A 479 -0.67 -25.14 12.88
CA LYS A 479 -0.11 -25.00 14.24
C LYS A 479 0.17 -26.33 14.92
N ALA A 480 -0.69 -27.33 14.69
CA ALA A 480 -0.54 -28.69 15.22
C ALA A 480 0.47 -29.58 14.46
N MET A 481 1.11 -29.10 13.39
CA MET A 481 2.13 -29.86 12.68
C MET A 481 3.45 -29.88 13.44
N GLN A 482 4.18 -30.99 13.31
CA GLN A 482 5.57 -31.13 13.75
C GLN A 482 6.43 -31.50 12.56
N PHE A 483 7.63 -30.94 12.54
CA PHE A 483 8.63 -31.14 11.50
C PHE A 483 9.85 -31.81 12.13
N GLU A 484 10.25 -32.95 11.59
CA GLU A 484 11.48 -33.61 12.01
C GLU A 484 12.67 -32.90 11.35
N ASP A 485 13.75 -32.70 12.11
CA ASP A 485 15.05 -32.30 11.58
C ASP A 485 15.58 -33.46 10.72
N SER A 486 15.12 -33.58 9.48
CA SER A 486 15.80 -34.44 8.53
C SER A 486 17.08 -33.71 8.14
N PRO A 487 18.28 -34.25 8.44
CA PRO A 487 19.52 -33.63 8.04
C PRO A 487 19.61 -33.77 6.52
N LEU A 488 19.11 -32.78 5.78
CA LEU A 488 19.42 -32.63 4.36
C LEU A 488 20.89 -32.21 4.25
N LEU A 489 21.77 -33.17 4.48
CA LEU A 489 23.11 -33.25 3.91
C LEU A 489 22.93 -33.27 2.40
N TYR A 490 22.96 -32.10 1.76
CA TYR A 490 23.41 -32.06 0.38
C TYR A 490 24.87 -32.54 0.40
N PRO A 491 25.24 -33.60 -0.33
CA PRO A 491 26.64 -33.87 -0.55
C PRO A 491 27.18 -32.68 -1.35
N LEU A 492 27.93 -31.80 -0.70
CA LEU A 492 28.78 -30.87 -1.41
C LEU A 492 29.74 -31.73 -2.26
N PRO A 493 29.86 -31.49 -3.58
CA PRO A 493 30.91 -32.14 -4.36
C PRO A 493 32.24 -31.70 -3.74
N GLU A 494 33.03 -32.66 -3.25
CA GLU A 494 34.38 -32.40 -2.77
C GLU A 494 35.21 -31.78 -3.91
N GLY A 495 35.56 -30.49 -3.80
CA GLY A 495 36.51 -29.89 -4.75
C GLY A 495 36.42 -28.40 -5.08
N ILE A 496 35.83 -27.52 -4.26
CA ILE A 496 35.91 -26.06 -4.51
C ILE A 496 36.48 -25.34 -3.29
N SER A 497 37.64 -24.71 -3.51
CA SER A 497 38.45 -23.92 -2.56
C SER A 497 37.70 -22.72 -1.95
N PRO A 498 38.13 -22.21 -0.76
CA PRO A 498 37.36 -21.26 0.03
C PRO A 498 37.61 -19.81 -0.41
N LEU A 499 37.09 -19.42 -1.57
CA LEU A 499 37.07 -18.00 -1.97
C LEU A 499 35.80 -17.66 -2.78
N SER A 500 34.64 -17.87 -2.16
CA SER A 500 33.40 -17.25 -2.59
C SER A 500 32.49 -17.08 -1.37
N THR A 501 31.98 -15.86 -1.20
CA THR A 501 31.03 -15.36 -0.19
C THR A 501 30.16 -16.41 0.49
N PRO A 502 30.05 -16.41 1.83
CA PRO A 502 29.12 -17.29 2.53
C PRO A 502 27.69 -16.87 2.20
N VAL A 503 26.96 -17.72 1.47
CA VAL A 503 25.50 -17.65 1.38
C VAL A 503 24.98 -17.84 2.81
N LYS A 504 24.47 -16.77 3.41
CA LYS A 504 23.92 -16.75 4.79
C LYS A 504 22.67 -17.65 4.87
N MET A 505 22.85 -18.96 5.07
CA MET A 505 21.81 -19.85 5.58
C MET A 505 21.78 -19.74 7.11
N SER A 506 21.05 -18.76 7.63
CA SER A 506 20.79 -18.61 9.06
C SER A 506 19.30 -18.46 9.39
N LYS A 507 18.39 -18.87 8.49
CA LYS A 507 16.98 -19.06 8.88
C LYS A 507 16.85 -20.38 9.63
N ILE A 508 16.46 -20.28 10.90
CA ILE A 508 16.16 -21.39 11.80
C ILE A 508 15.07 -22.23 11.13
N LEU A 509 15.35 -23.52 10.93
CA LEU A 509 14.35 -24.50 10.50
C LEU A 509 13.25 -24.54 11.57
N VAL A 510 12.02 -24.18 11.20
CA VAL A 510 10.88 -24.23 12.11
C VAL A 510 10.60 -25.69 12.49
N LYS A 511 10.68 -26.00 13.78
CA LYS A 511 10.44 -27.36 14.32
C LYS A 511 8.97 -27.61 14.60
N PHE A 512 8.27 -26.57 15.06
CA PHE A 512 6.88 -26.63 15.47
C PHE A 512 6.00 -25.75 14.58
N GLY A 513 4.84 -26.26 14.19
CA GLY A 513 3.86 -25.54 13.38
C GLY A 513 3.42 -24.19 13.98
N THR A 514 3.48 -24.05 15.30
CA THR A 514 3.20 -22.81 16.05
C THR A 514 4.12 -21.65 15.69
N GLN A 515 5.31 -21.91 15.16
CA GLN A 515 6.27 -20.88 14.72
C GLN A 515 6.12 -20.53 13.23
N VAL A 516 5.25 -21.22 12.49
CA VAL A 516 5.02 -20.92 11.07
C VAL A 516 4.34 -19.55 10.96
N PRO A 517 4.96 -18.55 10.30
CA PRO A 517 4.34 -17.24 10.14
C PRO A 517 3.11 -17.38 9.25
N MET A 518 1.96 -16.93 9.75
CA MET A 518 0.71 -17.06 9.03
C MET A 518 -0.22 -15.88 9.24
N ILE A 519 -1.04 -15.61 8.23
CA ILE A 519 -2.09 -14.60 8.26
C ILE A 519 -3.39 -15.22 7.74
N THR A 520 -4.45 -15.11 8.53
CA THR A 520 -5.76 -15.70 8.26
C THR A 520 -6.77 -14.60 7.98
N GLU A 521 -7.41 -14.66 6.80
CA GLU A 521 -8.57 -13.83 6.51
C GLU A 521 -9.77 -14.30 7.34
N LEU A 522 -10.46 -13.35 7.97
CA LEU A 522 -11.72 -13.59 8.69
C LEU A 522 -12.84 -12.72 8.11
N VAL A 523 -14.01 -13.34 7.97
CA VAL A 523 -15.26 -12.67 7.61
C VAL A 523 -15.96 -12.15 8.85
N ASN A 524 -15.95 -12.91 9.95
CA ASN A 524 -16.58 -12.54 11.21
C ASN A 524 -15.53 -12.19 12.28
N ASP A 525 -15.60 -10.98 12.81
CA ASP A 525 -14.65 -10.45 13.80
C ASP A 525 -14.62 -11.30 15.08
N SER A 526 -15.77 -11.82 15.54
CA SER A 526 -15.85 -12.62 16.76
C SER A 526 -15.13 -13.97 16.67
N ASN A 527 -14.84 -14.45 15.46
CA ASN A 527 -14.15 -15.71 15.25
C ASN A 527 -12.64 -15.62 15.50
N VAL A 528 -12.09 -14.42 15.67
CA VAL A 528 -10.66 -14.19 15.92
C VAL A 528 -10.14 -14.94 17.15
N GLN A 529 -10.98 -15.07 18.19
CA GLN A 529 -10.67 -15.78 19.44
C GLN A 529 -10.29 -17.25 19.22
N PHE A 530 -10.76 -17.88 18.14
CA PHE A 530 -10.48 -19.30 17.87
C PHE A 530 -9.08 -19.55 17.27
N LEU A 531 -8.32 -18.50 16.95
CA LEU A 531 -7.01 -18.64 16.33
C LEU A 531 -5.90 -18.95 17.35
N ASP A 532 -5.95 -18.35 18.54
CA ASP A 532 -4.96 -18.53 19.61
C ASP A 532 -5.66 -19.08 20.85
N GLN A 533 -5.19 -20.21 21.37
CA GLN A 533 -5.83 -20.92 22.49
C GLN A 533 -5.33 -20.46 23.87
N ASP A 534 -4.28 -19.64 23.89
CA ASP A 534 -3.59 -19.14 25.07
C ASP A 534 -4.04 -17.73 25.49
N ASP A 535 -4.98 -17.14 24.76
CA ASP A 535 -5.56 -15.83 25.07
C ASP A 535 -6.67 -15.93 26.14
N GLU A 536 -6.80 -14.91 26.98
CA GLU A 536 -7.96 -14.77 27.86
C GLU A 536 -9.16 -14.24 27.04
N ASP A 537 -9.91 -15.17 26.45
CA ASP A 537 -11.03 -14.88 25.56
C ASP A 537 -12.20 -14.19 26.28
N ASP A 538 -12.35 -12.87 26.06
CA ASP A 538 -13.59 -12.14 26.34
C ASP A 538 -14.28 -11.80 25.00
N PRO A 539 -15.48 -12.35 24.72
CA PRO A 539 -16.18 -12.13 23.46
C PRO A 539 -16.61 -10.67 23.23
N ASP A 540 -16.64 -9.84 24.28
CA ASP A 540 -16.94 -8.41 24.18
C ASP A 540 -15.71 -7.57 23.79
N THR A 541 -14.54 -8.19 23.63
CA THR A 541 -13.30 -7.53 23.22
C THR A 541 -13.37 -7.12 21.75
N GLU A 542 -13.18 -5.82 21.49
CA GLU A 542 -13.08 -5.32 20.11
C GLU A 542 -11.91 -5.99 19.36
N LEU A 543 -12.11 -6.30 18.07
CA LEU A 543 -11.14 -7.03 17.24
C LEU A 543 -9.71 -6.52 17.40
N TYR A 544 -9.52 -5.20 17.47
CA TYR A 544 -8.19 -4.63 17.51
C TYR A 544 -7.43 -4.84 18.82
N LEU A 545 -8.12 -5.18 19.91
CA LEU A 545 -7.53 -5.46 21.22
C LEU A 545 -7.11 -6.92 21.35
N THR A 546 -7.58 -7.78 20.45
CA THR A 546 -7.27 -9.21 20.46
C THR A 546 -5.81 -9.47 20.07
N GLN A 547 -5.19 -10.48 20.69
CA GLN A 547 -3.78 -10.79 20.44
C GLN A 547 -3.52 -11.23 18.99
N PRO A 548 -4.36 -12.06 18.32
CA PRO A 548 -4.10 -12.47 16.94
C PRO A 548 -4.07 -11.29 15.98
N PHE A 549 -4.93 -10.28 16.24
CA PHE A 549 -4.90 -9.04 15.47
C PHE A 549 -3.66 -8.21 15.79
N ALA A 550 -3.33 -7.99 17.07
CA ALA A 550 -2.14 -7.24 17.48
C ALA A 550 -0.82 -7.85 16.98
N CYS A 551 -0.79 -9.18 16.84
CA CYS A 551 0.34 -9.94 16.31
C CYS A 551 0.39 -9.96 14.77
N GLY A 552 -0.70 -9.58 14.10
CA GLY A 552 -0.82 -9.60 12.64
C GLY A 552 -1.04 -10.98 12.03
N THR A 553 -1.55 -11.93 12.81
CA THR A 553 -1.91 -13.27 12.34
C THR A 553 -3.36 -13.38 11.85
N ALA A 554 -4.18 -12.36 12.15
CA ALA A 554 -5.56 -12.24 11.71
C ALA A 554 -5.78 -10.94 10.93
N PHE A 555 -6.60 -11.00 9.88
CA PHE A 555 -7.06 -9.83 9.14
C PHE A 555 -8.54 -9.94 8.82
N ALA A 556 -9.35 -9.00 9.31
CA ALA A 556 -10.78 -8.94 9.00
C ALA A 556 -11.09 -7.78 8.05
N ILE A 557 -12.10 -7.94 7.20
CA ILE A 557 -12.52 -6.91 6.23
C ILE A 557 -13.21 -5.70 6.90
N SER A 558 -13.69 -5.86 8.15
CA SER A 558 -14.34 -4.79 8.93
C SER A 558 -13.40 -3.61 9.19
N VAL A 559 -12.09 -3.85 9.34
CA VAL A 559 -11.09 -2.80 9.62
C VAL A 559 -10.98 -1.77 8.50
N LEU A 560 -11.45 -2.10 7.29
CA LEU A 560 -11.44 -1.18 6.15
C LEU A 560 -12.60 -0.18 6.17
N ASP A 561 -13.58 -0.31 7.08
CA ASP A 561 -14.71 0.64 7.15
C ASP A 561 -14.30 2.03 7.59
N SER A 562 -13.27 2.15 8.44
CA SER A 562 -12.76 3.46 8.85
C SER A 562 -12.15 4.24 7.69
N LEU A 563 -11.72 3.57 6.62
CA LEU A 563 -11.16 4.24 5.44
C LEU A 563 -12.17 5.15 4.74
N MET A 564 -13.47 4.86 4.84
CA MET A 564 -14.51 5.73 4.27
C MET A 564 -14.48 7.12 4.93
N SER A 565 -14.36 7.19 6.26
CA SER A 565 -14.27 8.47 6.98
C SER A 565 -12.91 9.13 6.77
N THR A 566 -11.82 8.36 6.80
CA THR A 566 -10.47 8.90 6.56
C THR A 566 -10.36 9.54 5.17
N THR A 567 -10.87 8.87 4.13
CA THR A 567 -10.85 9.39 2.75
C THR A 567 -11.71 10.65 2.61
N TYR A 568 -12.82 10.72 3.35
CA TYR A 568 -13.68 11.91 3.36
C TYR A 568 -12.98 13.14 3.96
N PHE A 569 -12.23 12.98 5.06
CA PHE A 569 -11.51 14.08 5.70
C PHE A 569 -10.17 14.41 5.04
N ASN A 570 -9.52 13.43 4.42
CA ASN A 570 -8.23 13.56 3.78
C ASN A 570 -8.20 12.83 2.42
N ASP A 571 -8.32 13.62 1.36
CA ASP A 571 -8.36 13.16 -0.03
C ASP A 571 -7.07 12.42 -0.42
N SER A 572 -5.94 12.83 0.18
CA SER A 572 -4.62 12.24 -0.11
C SER A 572 -4.34 10.96 0.68
N ALA A 573 -5.12 10.65 1.73
CA ALA A 573 -4.88 9.48 2.57
C ALA A 573 -5.05 8.17 1.78
N LEU A 574 -6.09 8.06 0.97
CA LEU A 574 -6.32 6.85 0.17
C LEU A 574 -5.20 6.66 -0.86
N THR A 575 -4.75 7.73 -1.50
CA THR A 575 -3.63 7.71 -2.45
C THR A 575 -2.34 7.26 -1.79
N LEU A 576 -2.05 7.74 -0.57
CA LEU A 576 -0.90 7.30 0.23
C LEU A 576 -0.98 5.80 0.53
N ILE A 577 -2.14 5.32 1.01
CA ILE A 577 -2.36 3.90 1.32
C ILE A 577 -2.15 3.05 0.08
N ARG A 578 -2.79 3.41 -1.03
CA ARG A 578 -2.70 2.66 -2.27
C ARG A 578 -1.26 2.62 -2.76
N THR A 579 -0.52 3.72 -2.69
CA THR A 579 0.90 3.76 -3.10
C THR A 579 1.75 2.80 -2.25
N LEU A 580 1.54 2.78 -0.94
CA LEU A 580 2.28 1.93 0.00
C LEU A 580 1.90 0.45 -0.10
N VAL A 581 0.61 0.16 -0.31
CA VAL A 581 0.04 -1.19 -0.25
C VAL A 581 0.12 -1.91 -1.58
N THR A 582 -0.25 -1.24 -2.68
CA THR A 582 -0.35 -1.87 -4.01
C THR A 582 1.00 -1.98 -4.73
N GLY A 583 2.06 -1.40 -4.16
CA GLY A 583 3.37 -1.33 -4.81
C GLY A 583 3.40 -0.31 -5.95
N GLY A 584 2.57 0.73 -5.89
CA GLY A 584 2.54 1.85 -6.84
C GLY A 584 1.62 1.63 -8.05
N ALA A 585 0.39 1.17 -7.84
CA ALA A 585 -0.61 1.18 -8.92
C ALA A 585 -0.97 2.62 -9.32
N THR A 586 -0.37 3.11 -10.41
CA THR A 586 -0.63 4.46 -10.93
C THR A 586 -1.98 4.52 -11.64
N PRO A 587 -2.63 5.71 -11.71
CA PRO A 587 -3.85 5.89 -12.51
C PRO A 587 -3.68 5.46 -13.98
N GLU A 588 -2.49 5.65 -14.55
CA GLU A 588 -2.13 5.18 -15.89
C GLU A 588 -2.28 3.66 -16.02
N LEU A 589 -1.76 2.89 -15.05
CA LEU A 589 -1.90 1.44 -15.05
C LEU A 589 -3.37 1.02 -14.92
N GLU A 590 -4.17 1.73 -14.13
CA GLU A 590 -5.60 1.43 -13.98
C GLU A 590 -6.36 1.62 -15.30
N LEU A 591 -6.01 2.64 -16.07
CA LEU A 591 -6.58 2.88 -17.40
C LEU A 591 -6.22 1.75 -18.37
N ILE A 592 -4.95 1.31 -18.38
CA ILE A 592 -4.51 0.18 -19.23
C ILE A 592 -5.26 -1.10 -18.84
N LEU A 593 -5.46 -1.35 -17.55
CA LEU A 593 -6.24 -2.49 -17.07
C LEU A 593 -7.72 -2.36 -17.42
N ALA A 594 -8.27 -1.15 -17.41
CA ALA A 594 -9.66 -0.86 -17.79
C ALA A 594 -9.92 -1.08 -19.29
N GLU A 595 -8.93 -0.91 -20.17
CA GLU A 595 -9.03 -1.28 -21.58
C GLU A 595 -9.19 -2.80 -21.81
N GLY A 596 -9.00 -3.62 -20.76
CA GLY A 596 -9.17 -5.08 -20.82
C GLY A 596 -7.99 -5.83 -21.43
N ALA A 597 -6.87 -5.16 -21.68
CA ALA A 597 -5.72 -5.76 -22.32
C ALA A 597 -4.76 -6.49 -21.36
N GLY A 598 -5.08 -6.49 -20.05
CA GLY A 598 -4.22 -7.07 -19.02
C GLY A 598 -2.92 -6.29 -18.83
N LEU A 599 -1.96 -6.91 -18.14
CA LEU A 599 -0.65 -6.31 -17.91
C LEU A 599 0.20 -6.46 -19.18
N ARG A 600 0.43 -5.34 -19.89
CA ARG A 600 1.25 -5.32 -21.11
C ARG A 600 2.72 -5.17 -20.75
N GLY A 601 3.59 -5.91 -21.44
CA GLY A 601 5.04 -5.77 -21.30
C GLY A 601 5.56 -4.49 -21.97
N GLY A 602 6.56 -3.86 -21.36
CA GLY A 602 7.17 -2.61 -21.83
C GLY A 602 8.68 -2.72 -22.06
N MET A 603 9.17 -1.98 -23.06
CA MET A 603 10.62 -1.78 -23.22
C MET A 603 11.14 -0.94 -22.06
N SER A 604 12.29 -1.35 -21.49
CA SER A 604 12.91 -0.63 -20.38
C SER A 604 13.62 0.63 -20.88
N THR A 605 12.93 1.76 -20.83
CA THR A 605 13.54 3.09 -21.07
C THR A 605 14.13 3.63 -19.76
N PRO A 606 15.11 4.56 -19.82
CA PRO A 606 15.64 5.22 -18.62
C PRO A 606 14.53 5.85 -17.75
N GLU A 607 13.48 6.37 -18.36
CA GLU A 607 12.34 6.96 -17.64
C GLU A 607 11.54 5.90 -16.87
N THR A 608 11.19 4.78 -17.51
CA THR A 608 10.48 3.67 -16.85
C THR A 608 11.31 3.02 -15.75
N LEU A 609 12.64 3.02 -15.88
CA LEU A 609 13.53 2.47 -14.86
C LEU A 609 13.60 3.37 -13.61
N ARG A 610 13.45 4.70 -13.74
CA ARG A 610 13.36 5.62 -12.58
C ARG A 610 12.11 5.39 -11.75
N ASN A 611 11.03 4.86 -12.33
CA ASN A 611 9.81 4.52 -11.58
C ASN A 611 10.02 3.39 -10.55
N ARG A 612 11.18 2.72 -10.58
CA ARG A 612 11.59 1.68 -9.63
C ARG A 612 12.16 2.25 -8.34
N ASP A 613 12.56 3.51 -8.33
CA ASP A 613 13.28 4.19 -7.24
C ASP A 613 12.34 4.59 -6.09
N ARG A 614 11.43 3.68 -5.75
CA ARG A 614 10.43 3.83 -4.70
C ARG A 614 10.87 3.05 -3.49
N CYS A 615 10.53 3.55 -2.31
CA CYS A 615 10.78 2.82 -1.08
C CYS A 615 10.02 1.48 -1.07
N ARG A 616 10.56 0.52 -0.34
CA ARG A 616 9.91 -0.75 -0.03
C ARG A 616 9.78 -0.93 1.47
N VAL A 617 8.70 -1.58 1.89
CA VAL A 617 8.52 -1.98 3.29
C VAL A 617 9.40 -3.20 3.54
N ALA A 618 10.23 -3.14 4.57
CA ALA A 618 11.04 -4.25 5.03
C ALA A 618 11.01 -4.34 6.56
N GLN A 619 11.33 -5.52 7.07
CA GLN A 619 11.51 -5.76 8.49
C GLN A 619 12.95 -6.19 8.74
N LEU A 620 13.66 -5.46 9.60
CA LEU A 620 15.06 -5.70 9.91
C LEU A 620 15.20 -6.18 11.36
N SER A 621 15.90 -7.30 11.55
CA SER A 621 16.28 -7.78 12.88
C SER A 621 17.41 -6.92 13.43
N LEU A 622 17.37 -6.57 14.72
CA LEU A 622 18.49 -5.88 15.36
C LEU A 622 19.74 -6.76 15.50
N ALA A 623 19.55 -8.09 15.55
CA ALA A 623 20.65 -9.05 15.66
C ALA A 623 21.43 -9.24 14.34
N ASP A 624 20.84 -8.89 13.20
CA ASP A 624 21.38 -9.22 11.86
C ASP A 624 21.56 -7.97 10.98
N GLY A 625 22.58 -7.98 10.11
CA GLY A 625 22.65 -7.10 8.95
C GLY A 625 23.25 -5.70 9.21
N CYS A 626 22.63 -4.66 8.67
CA CYS A 626 23.12 -3.27 8.69
C CYS A 626 23.24 -2.68 10.11
N PHE A 627 22.46 -3.19 11.06
CA PHE A 627 22.55 -2.81 12.46
C PHE A 627 23.67 -3.55 13.23
N GLN A 628 24.32 -4.55 12.62
CA GLN A 628 25.34 -5.38 13.28
C GLN A 628 26.64 -4.63 13.57
N SER A 629 27.05 -3.71 12.70
CA SER A 629 28.18 -2.79 12.96
C SER A 629 27.91 -1.88 14.18
N TYR A 630 26.64 -1.56 14.42
CA TYR A 630 26.19 -0.78 15.57
C TYR A 630 25.83 -1.66 16.78
N HIS A 631 25.61 -2.96 16.59
CA HIS A 631 25.12 -3.88 17.63
C HIS A 631 26.05 -3.92 18.85
N VAL A 632 27.37 -3.86 18.65
CA VAL A 632 28.34 -3.83 19.76
C VAL A 632 28.27 -2.50 20.53
N THR A 633 28.12 -1.38 19.83
CA THR A 633 28.14 -0.02 20.43
C THR A 633 26.79 0.38 21.03
N LEU A 634 25.67 -0.03 20.41
CA LEU A 634 24.31 0.30 20.81
C LEU A 634 23.83 -0.53 22.00
N PHE A 635 24.12 -1.84 22.05
CA PHE A 635 23.64 -2.70 23.13
C PHE A 635 24.46 -2.62 24.41
N GLN A 636 25.74 -2.21 24.36
CA GLN A 636 26.51 -1.92 25.58
C GLN A 636 26.00 -0.67 26.33
N ILE A 637 25.29 0.23 25.65
CA ILE A 637 24.84 1.52 26.19
C ILE A 637 23.32 1.54 26.47
N GLY A 638 22.56 0.55 25.98
CA GLY A 638 21.10 0.52 26.09
C GLY A 638 20.44 1.50 25.12
N ALA A 639 20.69 1.30 23.82
CA ALA A 639 20.19 2.17 22.75
C ALA A 639 18.66 2.32 22.76
N THR A 640 18.25 3.54 22.45
CA THR A 640 16.83 3.90 22.34
C THR A 640 16.38 3.88 20.87
N TYR A 641 15.08 3.72 20.66
CA TYR A 641 14.47 3.76 19.32
C TYR A 641 14.86 5.02 18.55
N GLY A 642 14.82 6.19 19.20
CA GLY A 642 15.12 7.46 18.54
C GLY A 642 16.57 7.58 18.05
N GLN A 643 17.53 6.95 18.76
CA GLN A 643 18.93 6.91 18.33
C GLN A 643 19.10 6.03 17.09
N VAL A 644 18.47 4.86 17.07
CA VAL A 644 18.52 3.94 15.92
C VAL A 644 17.86 4.56 14.70
N LEU A 645 16.69 5.17 14.84
CA LEU A 645 16.01 5.87 13.75
C LEU A 645 16.87 7.00 13.18
N SER A 646 17.42 7.84 14.06
CA SER A 646 18.28 8.96 13.68
C SER A 646 19.51 8.52 12.88
N GLN A 647 20.12 7.39 13.27
CA GLN A 647 21.29 6.86 12.61
C GLN A 647 20.94 6.16 11.29
N ALA A 648 19.86 5.36 11.27
CA ALA A 648 19.39 4.66 10.08
C ALA A 648 19.02 5.63 8.95
N LEU A 649 18.39 6.75 9.30
CA LEU A 649 18.02 7.79 8.35
C LEU A 649 19.25 8.51 7.77
N LYS A 650 20.27 8.78 8.59
CA LYS A 650 21.51 9.45 8.15
C LYS A 650 22.40 8.56 7.29
N ASP A 651 22.62 7.33 7.71
CA ASP A 651 23.63 6.45 7.09
C ASP A 651 23.07 5.68 5.90
N TYR A 652 21.78 5.31 5.95
CA TYR A 652 21.15 4.43 4.96
C TYR A 652 19.93 5.03 4.29
N GLY A 653 19.47 6.23 4.69
CA GLY A 653 18.21 6.80 4.20
C GLY A 653 16.97 5.96 4.55
N MET A 654 17.09 5.07 5.55
CA MET A 654 16.00 4.19 5.97
C MET A 654 15.15 4.87 7.03
N LEU A 655 13.84 4.95 6.80
CA LEU A 655 12.90 5.51 7.77
C LEU A 655 12.29 4.39 8.63
N CYS A 656 12.57 4.40 9.93
CA CYS A 656 11.96 3.47 10.89
C CYS A 656 10.56 3.94 11.27
N ILE A 657 9.54 3.10 11.06
CA ILE A 657 8.13 3.44 11.29
C ILE A 657 7.51 2.74 12.50
N GLY A 658 8.16 1.70 13.03
CA GLY A 658 7.70 0.97 14.19
C GLY A 658 8.56 -0.22 14.57
N LEU A 659 8.12 -0.96 15.59
CA LEU A 659 8.76 -2.18 16.09
C LEU A 659 7.79 -3.37 16.01
N TYR A 660 8.38 -4.56 15.90
CA TYR A 660 7.71 -5.85 16.01
C TYR A 660 8.37 -6.65 17.13
N ARG A 661 7.86 -6.42 18.33
CA ARG A 661 8.44 -6.85 19.60
C ARG A 661 7.92 -8.22 19.99
N LEU A 662 8.80 -9.04 20.56
CA LEU A 662 8.44 -10.35 21.10
C LEU A 662 7.44 -10.19 22.25
N HIS A 663 6.39 -11.02 22.25
CA HIS A 663 5.35 -11.00 23.27
C HIS A 663 5.84 -11.69 24.54
N ASP A 664 5.40 -11.23 25.72
CA ASP A 664 5.90 -11.77 27.00
C ASP A 664 5.53 -13.25 27.23
N THR A 665 4.48 -13.74 26.56
CA THR A 665 4.09 -15.17 26.57
C THR A 665 4.91 -16.04 25.63
N SER A 666 5.88 -15.48 24.89
CA SER A 666 6.69 -16.25 23.95
C SER A 666 7.57 -17.27 24.68
N THR A 667 7.64 -18.48 24.14
CA THR A 667 8.51 -19.56 24.62
C THR A 667 9.35 -20.10 23.46
N ASP A 668 10.29 -21.02 23.72
CA ASP A 668 11.07 -21.67 22.66
C ASP A 668 10.18 -22.35 21.60
N ASP A 669 8.95 -22.75 21.95
CA ASP A 669 7.99 -23.40 21.07
C ASP A 669 6.94 -22.43 20.47
N LEU A 670 6.89 -21.18 20.94
CA LEU A 670 5.87 -20.19 20.59
C LEU A 670 6.48 -18.79 20.40
N GLU A 671 6.83 -18.44 19.17
CA GLU A 671 7.37 -17.11 18.86
C GLU A 671 6.25 -16.15 18.41
N LYS A 672 5.55 -15.52 19.37
CA LYS A 672 4.58 -14.47 19.09
C LYS A 672 5.20 -13.08 19.21
N ARG A 673 4.84 -12.18 18.31
CA ARG A 673 5.32 -10.80 18.26
C ARG A 673 4.16 -9.86 17.99
N TYR A 674 4.16 -8.68 18.60
CA TYR A 674 3.13 -7.67 18.44
C TYR A 674 3.69 -6.36 17.85
N VAL A 675 2.81 -5.58 17.23
CA VAL A 675 3.16 -4.35 16.53
C VAL A 675 3.21 -3.16 17.50
N ILE A 676 4.22 -2.30 17.36
CA ILE A 676 4.29 -1.00 18.03
C ILE A 676 4.56 0.07 16.97
N THR A 677 3.54 0.84 16.62
CA THR A 677 3.64 1.94 15.64
C THR A 677 4.24 3.19 16.28
N ASN A 678 5.19 3.85 15.61
CA ASN A 678 5.83 5.10 16.05
C ASN A 678 6.13 5.16 17.57
N PRO A 679 6.95 4.23 18.09
CA PRO A 679 7.27 4.23 19.52
C PRO A 679 7.98 5.51 19.95
N PRO A 680 7.88 5.88 21.24
CA PRO A 680 8.51 7.10 21.73
C PRO A 680 10.05 6.98 21.65
N PRO A 681 10.76 8.11 21.47
CA PRO A 681 12.19 8.12 21.15
C PRO A 681 13.08 7.57 22.28
N ASP A 682 12.59 7.57 23.52
CA ASP A 682 13.23 7.07 24.73
C ASP A 682 12.99 5.57 24.97
N LEU A 683 12.12 4.91 24.18
CA LEU A 683 11.86 3.49 24.31
C LEU A 683 13.15 2.69 24.10
N LYS A 684 13.52 1.89 25.10
CA LYS A 684 14.68 1.00 25.02
C LYS A 684 14.39 -0.18 24.10
N LEU A 685 15.35 -0.48 23.24
CA LEU A 685 15.29 -1.61 22.33
C LEU A 685 15.79 -2.90 22.99
N ILE A 686 15.22 -4.02 22.58
CA ILE A 686 15.59 -5.37 23.01
C ILE A 686 16.27 -6.06 21.83
N SER A 687 17.28 -6.91 22.06
CA SER A 687 18.05 -7.56 20.99
C SER A 687 17.20 -8.41 20.04
N THR A 688 16.06 -8.92 20.53
CA THR A 688 15.12 -9.72 19.75
C THR A 688 14.14 -8.86 18.95
N ASP A 689 14.10 -7.54 19.11
CA ASP A 689 13.19 -6.66 18.38
C ASP A 689 13.50 -6.68 16.88
N LYS A 690 12.43 -6.63 16.08
CA LYS A 690 12.50 -6.36 14.64
C LYS A 690 11.95 -4.96 14.38
N VAL A 691 12.55 -4.21 13.48
CA VAL A 691 12.18 -2.82 13.15
C VAL A 691 11.51 -2.79 11.79
N TYR A 692 10.35 -2.14 11.69
CA TYR A 692 9.73 -1.82 10.40
C TYR A 692 10.43 -0.63 9.79
N VAL A 693 10.93 -0.78 8.57
CA VAL A 693 11.64 0.27 7.85
C VAL A 693 11.07 0.46 6.45
N LEU A 694 11.08 1.71 6.01
CA LEU A 694 10.93 2.06 4.60
C LEU A 694 12.33 2.16 4.01
N GLN A 695 12.74 1.10 3.33
CA GLN A 695 14.05 1.01 2.71
C GLN A 695 14.01 1.70 1.34
N PRO A 696 14.93 2.63 1.02
CA PRO A 696 15.05 3.16 -0.33
C PRO A 696 15.43 2.04 -1.30
N TYR A 697 15.17 2.25 -2.59
CA TYR A 697 15.61 1.32 -3.61
C TYR A 697 17.14 1.30 -3.68
N ASP A 698 17.72 0.11 -3.55
CA ASP A 698 19.16 -0.09 -3.71
C ASP A 698 19.45 -0.31 -5.19
N HIS A 699 20.21 0.61 -5.80
CA HIS A 699 20.68 0.43 -7.18
C HIS A 699 21.78 -0.65 -7.29
N GLY A 700 22.25 -1.16 -6.16
CA GLY A 700 23.43 -2.01 -6.06
C GLY A 700 24.71 -1.24 -6.39
N LEU A 701 25.85 -1.86 -6.13
CA LEU A 701 27.03 -1.65 -6.98
C LEU A 701 26.85 -2.59 -8.18
N GLU A 702 27.21 -2.14 -9.39
CA GLU A 702 27.31 -3.03 -10.56
C GLU A 702 28.15 -4.25 -10.15
N TYR A 703 27.50 -5.41 -9.99
CA TYR A 703 28.23 -6.65 -9.86
C TYR A 703 28.99 -6.83 -11.19
N PRO A 704 30.32 -7.01 -11.17
CA PRO A 704 31.05 -7.26 -12.39
C PRO A 704 30.39 -8.45 -13.08
N ALA A 705 30.13 -8.28 -14.38
CA ALA A 705 29.58 -9.35 -15.20
C ALA A 705 30.38 -10.61 -14.90
N ARG A 706 29.69 -11.71 -14.56
CA ARG A 706 30.32 -13.02 -14.49
C ARG A 706 31.07 -13.19 -15.80
N GLU A 707 32.40 -13.11 -15.76
CA GLU A 707 33.23 -13.73 -16.79
C GLU A 707 32.79 -15.19 -16.80
N MET A 708 32.20 -15.59 -17.93
CA MET A 708 31.94 -16.99 -18.21
C MET A 708 33.30 -17.66 -18.29
N GLU A 709 33.74 -18.28 -17.19
CA GLU A 709 34.80 -19.29 -17.28
C GLU A 709 34.20 -20.54 -17.92
N GLU A 710 34.85 -20.94 -19.02
CA GLU A 710 34.54 -22.05 -19.93
C GLU A 710 34.40 -23.43 -19.28
#